data_AF-A0A9N9KXZ0-F1
#
_entry.id   AF-A0A9N9KXZ0-F1
#
_cell.length_a   1.000
_cell.length_b   1.000
_cell.length_c   1.000
_cell.angle_alpha   90.00
_cell.angle_beta   90.00
_cell.angle_gamma   90.00
#
_symmetry.space_group_name_H-M   'P 1'
#
loop_
_entity.id
_entity.type
_entity.pdbx_description
1 polymer ?
#
loop_
_entity_poly.entity_id
_entity_poly.type
_entity_poly.pdbx_seq_one_letter_code
_entity_poly.pdbx_strand_id
1 'polypeptide(L)'
;MESKYNDVVGLEDMKGCMPPPCDSPDMTASERECKNTFSLSEKIDLQVIRGREGHLISRENVFDLGDLDNVYRSDDTFQIFYIGRKNSHTRLKISRTFFRQILLTYDVFDRIWDFMLPFGFRTRDSAIEHAPIRFHQSMPVLLRPRMKLGDFECAYNIHYVELNHRNSGAINNPDYAQWSIRQTAVYQQYNHAIDRSTFFMVSPSKSMEKLLQREMKRYFDNGEKSLNPFHIHRMILASQHENWRFYIRDLILSLKEQSDLVTLTQVGSQQERLSPPDDFVVKFIDRQKLKKIEDQVLDLITIFESSQSTLLRLQRQCKIHCVPERCLECICSMVIEEFEEQICEIRENLKKVEVLHQRVQGTAHLLSDILDYENSQALHGLVQESKDENNKMRLLTERSAQDAAAMKILTVITLIYLPISVVLNFFSTQLVQVDDQGRLSIISQAWLLVTISIPLTIVTVIIWKGCLSYAMKNQKEMRERDQSILPGRVLRKVWAWISCHLHWPWEINQEKASANGPFHHDMESVAVDTTMERARHIFELQQGGRGHDKHTSDLTPKNPTWECPNNWQSPTGTQWTFDMSEKFQLLEGLANGHKLRKLILEFQVESPTGSDDYFIPDNLINALEHDVIVAHLKKEHSELARDNQKCHEYARTICASKKRLFILLVGFKLNVDWEKAKTILLHEAFHDKELPFCRGPIRGNSYVLCNRDHKGCVQENHDNCGLPLLQDWEAHDIQTLQRDQWSVQAPRFMSFHGEIPHLALPDRVIMPFIENNENDEKEGGGYGEVWSVRIHPSHQNLIRSNNDQEPKLAIKRLFKDVDFNQENRILQALTTKHHPHLMGLLATYSLGNKYHFVFPYAKANLRQFWNSIDMPDLNGEFMLWVMEQFEGLASALAAIHIFKPPISTGSTRSKVATLNISNLRNPTFPSDFVDIPTDETFGRHGDIKPENILLVDKSEGSDKEGILQIADFGLGRFHRIESRSLQNPVGMRGSATYSPPELVTGILVSRAYDIWSLGCTFLEFVTWLCMGKDGLKILSKKRMAKGAYGWDDDYYYTDNGGPRGVADSAQVRDSVKDWICGLRQNDRCSRCLIEILDIIENRMIVTDPKSRISAEGLETELHSILIAAKRNESYLLKK
;
A
#
# COMPACT_ATOMS: atom_id res chain seq x y z
N MET A 1 41.96 -24.49 -10.23
CA MET A 1 42.65 -23.89 -9.06
C MET A 1 41.77 -24.12 -7.84
N GLU A 2 41.49 -25.35 -7.46
CA GLU A 2 42.27 -26.21 -6.55
C GLU A 2 43.49 -25.61 -5.84
N SER A 3 43.53 -25.86 -4.53
CA SER A 3 44.54 -25.61 -3.49
C SER A 3 44.45 -24.29 -2.70
N LYS A 4 44.46 -24.43 -1.37
CA LYS A 4 44.47 -23.44 -0.26
C LYS A 4 43.19 -23.24 0.56
N TYR A 5 42.49 -24.34 0.89
CA TYR A 5 41.72 -24.41 2.15
C TYR A 5 41.96 -25.77 2.81
N ASN A 6 43.15 -25.93 3.38
CA ASN A 6 43.48 -26.92 4.40
C ASN A 6 44.56 -26.26 5.25
N ASP A 7 44.15 -25.70 6.39
CA ASP A 7 44.79 -25.93 7.68
C ASP A 7 44.19 -25.01 8.76
N VAL A 8 44.10 -25.59 9.97
CA VAL A 8 43.85 -24.98 11.28
C VAL A 8 42.41 -25.10 11.85
N VAL A 9 42.21 -26.30 12.44
CA VAL A 9 41.46 -26.64 13.68
C VAL A 9 40.09 -27.32 13.52
N GLY A 10 40.14 -28.66 13.48
CA GLY A 10 39.41 -29.51 14.44
C GLY A 10 37.94 -29.85 14.12
N LEU A 11 37.70 -30.53 13.00
CA LEU A 11 36.47 -31.29 12.72
C LEU A 11 36.61 -32.73 13.24
N GLU A 12 36.55 -32.91 14.55
CA GLU A 12 36.32 -34.22 15.19
C GLU A 12 35.34 -33.99 16.35
N ASP A 13 34.03 -33.92 16.07
CA ASP A 13 32.93 -34.10 17.04
C ASP A 13 31.54 -34.08 16.36
N MET A 14 31.39 -34.69 15.17
CA MET A 14 30.07 -34.91 14.54
C MET A 14 29.93 -36.31 13.94
N LYS A 15 30.18 -37.35 14.74
CA LYS A 15 29.65 -38.68 14.48
C LYS A 15 29.09 -39.27 15.77
N GLY A 16 27.76 -39.26 15.88
CA GLY A 16 27.01 -39.98 16.91
C GLY A 16 26.61 -39.13 18.11
N CYS A 17 25.53 -38.35 18.00
CA CYS A 17 24.76 -37.90 19.16
C CYS A 17 23.28 -38.03 18.82
N MET A 18 22.58 -38.82 19.64
CA MET A 18 21.12 -38.97 19.66
C MET A 18 20.41 -37.61 19.67
N PRO A 19 19.15 -37.53 19.20
CA PRO A 19 18.32 -36.36 19.48
C PRO A 19 18.26 -36.11 21.00
N PRO A 20 18.29 -34.86 21.47
CA PRO A 20 18.25 -34.57 22.90
C PRO A 20 16.95 -35.13 23.52
N PRO A 21 16.99 -35.56 24.79
CA PRO A 21 15.82 -36.14 25.46
C PRO A 21 14.65 -35.14 25.42
N CYS A 22 13.45 -35.68 25.20
CA CYS A 22 12.19 -34.94 25.13
C CYS A 22 12.11 -33.92 26.28
N ASP A 23 11.75 -32.67 25.96
CA ASP A 23 11.58 -31.61 26.97
C ASP A 23 10.58 -32.07 28.04
N SER A 24 10.95 -31.98 29.32
CA SER A 24 10.02 -32.27 30.41
C SER A 24 8.89 -31.23 30.42
N PRO A 25 7.63 -31.62 30.69
CA PRO A 25 6.48 -30.70 30.69
C PRO A 25 6.61 -29.51 31.66
N ASP A 26 7.47 -29.63 32.69
CA ASP A 26 7.68 -28.60 33.73
C ASP A 26 8.67 -27.49 33.34
N MET A 27 9.20 -27.47 32.11
CA MET A 27 10.15 -26.42 31.67
C MET A 27 9.44 -25.14 31.22
N THR A 28 9.94 -23.99 31.69
CA THR A 28 9.49 -22.66 31.23
C THR A 28 9.85 -22.44 29.76
N ALA A 29 9.15 -21.54 29.07
CA ALA A 29 9.41 -21.23 27.66
C ALA A 29 10.86 -20.74 27.44
N SER A 30 11.33 -19.83 28.29
CA SER A 30 12.70 -19.30 28.25
C SER A 30 13.76 -20.39 28.49
N GLU A 31 13.48 -21.38 29.35
CA GLU A 31 14.38 -22.52 29.57
C GLU A 31 14.48 -23.42 28.32
N ARG A 32 13.36 -23.65 27.61
CA ARG A 32 13.35 -24.45 26.37
C ARG A 32 14.14 -23.78 25.25
N GLU A 33 14.13 -22.46 25.18
CA GLU A 33 14.89 -21.70 24.17
C GLU A 33 16.40 -21.67 24.47
N CYS A 34 16.80 -21.80 25.73
CA CYS A 34 18.22 -21.83 26.14
C CYS A 34 18.99 -23.13 25.79
N LYS A 35 18.44 -24.04 24.97
CA LYS A 35 19.11 -25.30 24.56
C LYS A 35 20.48 -25.08 23.93
N ASN A 36 20.65 -23.96 23.22
CA ASN A 36 21.88 -23.63 22.51
C ASN A 36 22.87 -22.78 23.31
N THR A 37 22.57 -22.51 24.59
CA THR A 37 23.37 -21.65 25.47
C THR A 37 24.47 -22.42 26.21
N PHE A 38 24.19 -23.64 26.62
CA PHE A 38 25.04 -24.43 27.51
C PHE A 38 25.97 -25.38 26.76
N SER A 39 27.06 -25.77 27.42
CA SER A 39 28.02 -26.76 26.93
C SER A 39 27.35 -28.11 26.73
N LEU A 40 27.74 -28.81 25.66
CA LEU A 40 27.36 -30.21 25.41
C LEU A 40 28.24 -31.20 26.19
N SER A 41 29.41 -30.75 26.65
CA SER A 41 30.29 -31.53 27.52
C SER A 41 29.83 -31.45 28.97
N GLU A 42 29.93 -32.56 29.70
CA GLU A 42 29.72 -32.63 31.15
C GLU A 42 30.81 -31.91 31.98
N LYS A 43 31.87 -31.41 31.33
CA LYS A 43 32.94 -30.68 32.01
C LYS A 43 32.43 -29.37 32.60
N ILE A 44 32.63 -29.21 33.91
CA ILE A 44 32.19 -28.07 34.70
C ILE A 44 33.34 -27.07 34.84
N ASP A 45 33.17 -25.84 34.36
CA ASP A 45 34.11 -24.72 34.53
C ASP A 45 33.39 -23.61 35.32
N LEU A 46 33.07 -23.91 36.58
CA LEU A 46 32.46 -23.00 37.53
C LEU A 46 33.49 -22.58 38.58
N GLN A 47 33.62 -21.28 38.81
CA GLN A 47 34.54 -20.74 39.80
C GLN A 47 33.79 -19.94 40.86
N VAL A 48 34.22 -20.04 42.11
CA VAL A 48 33.62 -19.29 43.21
C VAL A 48 34.67 -18.48 43.96
N ILE A 49 34.34 -17.24 44.27
CA ILE A 49 35.06 -16.40 45.23
C ILE A 49 34.17 -16.25 46.47
N ARG A 50 34.77 -16.47 47.63
CA ARG A 50 34.07 -16.52 48.92
C ARG A 50 34.76 -15.58 49.89
N GLY A 51 34.04 -15.06 50.88
CA GLY A 51 34.70 -14.44 52.00
C GLY A 51 34.02 -14.70 53.32
N ARG A 52 34.88 -14.77 54.33
CA ARG A 52 34.59 -15.29 55.65
C ARG A 52 35.39 -14.49 56.67
N GLU A 53 34.74 -14.07 57.75
CA GLU A 53 35.40 -13.43 58.90
C GLU A 53 36.37 -12.28 58.51
N GLY A 54 36.00 -11.44 57.53
CA GLY A 54 36.84 -10.32 57.08
C GLY A 54 38.03 -10.71 56.19
N HIS A 55 38.08 -11.95 55.67
CA HIS A 55 39.14 -12.42 54.77
C HIS A 55 38.55 -12.89 53.43
N LEU A 56 39.21 -12.51 52.33
CA LEU A 56 38.89 -12.98 50.98
C LEU A 56 39.54 -14.35 50.76
N ILE A 57 38.73 -15.39 50.54
CA ILE A 57 39.21 -16.72 50.16
C ILE A 57 39.54 -16.70 48.65
N SER A 58 40.69 -17.25 48.27
CA SER A 58 41.13 -17.30 46.87
C SER A 58 40.13 -18.02 45.97
N ARG A 59 40.18 -17.74 44.66
CA ARG A 59 39.32 -18.34 43.62
C ARG A 59 39.41 -19.87 43.65
N GLU A 60 38.30 -20.53 43.93
CA GLU A 60 38.17 -22.00 43.93
C GLU A 60 37.37 -22.46 42.71
N ASN A 61 37.64 -23.69 42.23
CA ASN A 61 36.87 -24.31 41.17
C ASN A 61 35.87 -25.29 41.80
N VAL A 62 34.65 -25.33 41.27
CA VAL A 62 33.61 -26.31 41.65
C VAL A 62 33.53 -27.35 40.55
N PHE A 63 33.89 -28.60 40.86
CA PHE A 63 34.00 -29.66 39.87
C PHE A 63 32.82 -30.63 39.86
N ASP A 64 32.05 -30.70 40.95
CA ASP A 64 30.89 -31.59 41.09
C ASP A 64 29.81 -31.05 42.07
N LEU A 65 28.76 -31.84 42.29
CA LEU A 65 27.66 -31.49 43.20
C LEU A 65 28.08 -31.54 44.69
N GLY A 66 29.09 -32.34 45.05
CA GLY A 66 29.60 -32.41 46.41
C GLY A 66 30.36 -31.14 46.78
N ASP A 67 31.19 -30.63 45.86
CA ASP A 67 31.85 -29.33 45.97
C ASP A 67 30.82 -28.20 46.12
N LEU A 68 29.75 -28.23 45.33
CA LEU A 68 28.66 -27.25 45.40
C LEU A 68 27.94 -27.29 46.76
N ASP A 69 27.62 -28.48 47.26
CA ASP A 69 26.99 -28.66 48.59
C ASP A 69 27.89 -28.17 49.73
N ASN A 70 29.21 -28.38 49.62
CA ASN A 70 30.19 -27.88 50.58
C ASN A 70 30.26 -26.35 50.57
N VAL A 71 30.19 -25.73 49.38
CA VAL A 71 30.13 -24.27 49.23
C VAL A 71 28.79 -23.71 49.71
N TYR A 72 27.68 -24.41 49.51
CA TYR A 72 26.37 -23.97 50.00
C TYR A 72 26.31 -23.96 51.54
N ARG A 73 26.82 -25.02 52.19
CA ARG A 73 26.80 -25.21 53.65
C ARG A 73 27.90 -24.44 54.41
N SER A 74 28.81 -23.75 53.72
CA SER A 74 29.82 -22.92 54.38
C SER A 74 29.17 -21.75 55.13
N ASP A 75 29.91 -21.09 56.04
CA ASP A 75 29.45 -19.92 56.79
C ASP A 75 29.97 -18.60 56.17
N ASP A 76 29.90 -18.50 54.83
CA ASP A 76 30.41 -17.35 54.09
C ASP A 76 29.44 -16.16 54.16
N THR A 77 29.98 -14.94 54.26
CA THR A 77 29.19 -13.70 54.23
C THR A 77 28.87 -13.25 52.79
N PHE A 78 29.65 -13.69 51.81
CA PHE A 78 29.34 -13.49 50.40
C PHE A 78 29.94 -14.60 49.52
N GLN A 79 29.29 -14.86 48.39
CA GLN A 79 29.69 -15.84 47.38
C GLN A 79 29.49 -15.25 45.98
N ILE A 80 30.52 -15.31 45.12
CA ILE A 80 30.46 -14.85 43.72
C ILE A 80 30.85 -16.01 42.82
N PHE A 81 29.87 -16.52 42.07
CA PHE A 81 30.04 -17.55 41.07
C PHE A 81 30.31 -16.94 39.70
N TYR A 82 31.36 -17.43 39.04
CA TYR A 82 31.77 -17.04 37.70
C TYR A 82 31.51 -18.17 36.72
N ILE A 83 30.68 -17.89 35.72
CA ILE A 83 30.39 -18.79 34.61
C ILE A 83 31.04 -18.23 33.36
N GLY A 84 32.12 -18.88 32.91
CA GLY A 84 32.92 -18.42 31.79
C GLY A 84 32.42 -18.88 30.41
N ARG A 85 32.91 -18.20 29.36
CA ARG A 85 32.82 -18.65 27.97
C ARG A 85 34.10 -18.31 27.19
N LYS A 86 34.36 -18.99 26.08
CA LYS A 86 35.61 -18.83 25.31
C LYS A 86 35.61 -17.56 24.45
N ASN A 87 34.52 -17.28 23.76
CA ASN A 87 34.31 -16.06 22.98
C ASN A 87 32.81 -15.71 22.92
N SER A 88 32.45 -14.63 22.22
CA SER A 88 31.08 -14.13 22.18
C SER A 88 30.06 -15.05 21.50
N HIS A 89 30.53 -16.01 20.70
CA HIS A 89 29.68 -16.88 19.88
C HIS A 89 29.65 -18.33 20.40
N THR A 90 30.51 -18.66 21.37
CA THR A 90 30.56 -19.99 21.99
C THR A 90 29.57 -20.12 23.14
N ARG A 91 29.11 -21.37 23.36
CA ARG A 91 28.33 -21.81 24.52
C ARG A 91 29.05 -21.51 25.84
N LEU A 92 28.27 -21.36 26.91
CA LEU A 92 28.76 -21.29 28.29
C LEU A 92 29.48 -22.60 28.66
N LYS A 93 30.52 -22.51 29.47
CA LYS A 93 31.32 -23.68 29.90
C LYS A 93 30.71 -24.42 31.10
N ILE A 94 29.40 -24.57 31.10
CA ILE A 94 28.63 -25.30 32.10
C ILE A 94 27.53 -26.06 31.39
N SER A 95 27.22 -27.27 31.84
CA SER A 95 26.11 -28.05 31.29
C SER A 95 24.77 -27.50 31.79
N ARG A 96 23.72 -27.64 30.97
CA ARG A 96 22.37 -27.19 31.33
C ARG A 96 21.84 -27.90 32.57
N THR A 97 22.13 -29.19 32.71
CA THR A 97 21.72 -30.02 33.84
C THR A 97 22.37 -29.54 35.14
N PHE A 98 23.68 -29.28 35.13
CA PHE A 98 24.37 -28.79 36.31
C PHE A 98 23.95 -27.37 36.69
N PHE A 99 23.75 -26.48 35.71
CA PHE A 99 23.22 -25.15 35.98
C PHE A 99 21.84 -25.20 36.65
N ARG A 100 20.93 -26.08 36.19
CA ARG A 100 19.63 -26.29 36.84
C ARG A 100 19.76 -26.79 38.27
N GLN A 101 20.72 -27.66 38.57
CA GLN A 101 20.97 -28.10 39.94
C GLN A 101 21.43 -26.94 40.83
N ILE A 102 22.30 -26.05 40.34
CA ILE A 102 22.71 -24.85 41.08
C ILE A 102 21.50 -23.97 41.43
N LEU A 103 20.61 -23.75 40.46
CA LEU A 103 19.39 -22.96 40.69
C LEU A 103 18.50 -23.58 41.76
N LEU A 104 18.37 -24.92 41.78
CA LEU A 104 17.60 -25.64 42.79
C LEU A 104 18.26 -25.60 44.18
N THR A 105 19.58 -25.76 44.26
CA THR A 105 20.31 -25.71 45.54
C THR A 105 20.21 -24.34 46.20
N TYR A 106 20.26 -23.26 45.41
CA TYR A 106 20.23 -21.88 45.90
C TYR A 106 18.81 -21.26 45.91
N ASP A 107 17.78 -22.00 45.51
CA ASP A 107 16.40 -21.50 45.40
C ASP A 107 16.29 -20.19 44.59
N VAL A 108 16.88 -20.21 43.39
CA VAL A 108 16.90 -19.07 42.47
C VAL A 108 15.60 -19.01 41.68
N PHE A 109 15.01 -17.82 41.51
CA PHE A 109 13.78 -17.69 40.72
C PHE A 109 13.87 -18.22 39.26
N ASP A 110 12.74 -18.73 38.77
CA ASP A 110 12.63 -19.26 37.41
C ASP A 110 12.91 -18.22 36.31
N ARG A 111 12.78 -16.92 36.60
CA ARG A 111 13.02 -15.85 35.62
C ARG A 111 14.49 -15.67 35.24
N ILE A 112 15.43 -16.35 35.90
CA ILE A 112 16.85 -16.31 35.54
C ILE A 112 17.10 -16.74 34.10
N TRP A 113 16.27 -17.64 33.54
CA TRP A 113 16.39 -18.13 32.18
C TRP A 113 16.22 -17.02 31.13
N ASP A 114 15.40 -15.99 31.41
CA ASP A 114 15.23 -14.81 30.53
C ASP A 114 16.57 -14.09 30.29
N PHE A 115 17.46 -14.12 31.27
CA PHE A 115 18.77 -13.47 31.22
C PHE A 115 19.85 -14.34 30.57
N MET A 116 19.59 -15.65 30.41
CA MET A 116 20.52 -16.61 29.80
C MET A 116 20.37 -16.74 28.28
N LEU A 117 19.20 -16.40 27.72
CA LEU A 117 18.91 -16.43 26.28
C LEU A 117 20.00 -15.73 25.43
N PRO A 118 20.51 -14.55 25.82
CA PRO A 118 21.45 -13.82 24.99
C PRO A 118 22.84 -14.48 24.86
N PHE A 119 23.13 -15.52 25.66
CA PHE A 119 24.39 -16.28 25.65
C PHE A 119 24.35 -17.53 24.75
N GLY A 120 23.29 -17.72 23.96
CA GLY A 120 23.17 -18.77 22.95
C GLY A 120 24.33 -18.80 21.94
N PHE A 121 24.58 -19.97 21.35
CA PHE A 121 25.47 -20.10 20.19
C PHE A 121 24.95 -19.27 19.00
N ARG A 122 25.77 -18.38 18.46
CA ARG A 122 25.38 -17.45 17.38
C ARG A 122 26.28 -17.62 16.15
N THR A 123 25.66 -17.62 14.96
CA THR A 123 26.35 -17.67 13.66
C THR A 123 26.51 -16.28 13.01
N ARG A 124 25.73 -15.28 13.45
CA ARG A 124 25.76 -13.87 13.04
C ARG A 124 25.41 -12.96 14.23
N ASP A 125 25.76 -11.68 14.15
CA ASP A 125 25.31 -10.66 15.10
C ASP A 125 23.79 -10.49 14.96
N SER A 126 23.03 -11.05 15.90
CA SER A 126 21.57 -10.95 15.97
C SER A 126 21.16 -9.81 16.91
N ALA A 127 19.93 -9.30 16.70
CA ALA A 127 19.30 -8.26 17.50
C ALA A 127 19.56 -8.44 19.01
N ILE A 128 19.88 -7.34 19.69
CA ILE A 128 20.22 -7.36 21.10
C ILE A 128 18.95 -7.69 21.90
N GLU A 129 18.88 -8.90 22.42
CA GLU A 129 17.80 -9.37 23.29
C GLU A 129 17.93 -8.73 24.68
N HIS A 130 17.00 -7.85 25.03
CA HIS A 130 17.00 -7.11 26.29
C HIS A 130 15.93 -7.66 27.24
N ALA A 131 16.35 -8.37 28.29
CA ALA A 131 15.48 -8.69 29.42
C ALA A 131 15.46 -7.51 30.41
N PRO A 132 14.29 -6.93 30.74
CA PRO A 132 14.21 -5.85 31.72
C PRO A 132 14.63 -6.35 33.10
N ILE A 133 15.33 -5.51 33.87
CA ILE A 133 15.75 -5.84 35.24
C ILE A 133 14.58 -6.42 36.05
N ARG A 134 14.81 -7.58 36.66
CA ARG A 134 13.88 -8.19 37.60
C ARG A 134 14.42 -7.99 39.01
N PHE A 135 13.52 -7.58 39.89
CA PHE A 135 13.78 -7.46 41.31
C PHE A 135 12.59 -8.10 42.01
N HIS A 136 12.85 -9.19 42.74
CA HIS A 136 11.87 -9.90 43.52
C HIS A 136 12.21 -9.72 45.00
N GLN A 137 11.18 -9.45 45.79
CA GLN A 137 11.33 -9.24 47.22
C GLN A 137 10.46 -10.27 47.93
N SER A 138 11.10 -11.24 48.55
CA SER A 138 10.44 -12.37 49.21
C SER A 138 9.95 -11.98 50.61
N MET A 139 10.60 -11.00 51.26
CA MET A 139 10.20 -10.48 52.57
C MET A 139 10.04 -8.94 52.57
N PRO A 140 8.93 -8.38 53.11
CA PRO A 140 8.70 -6.94 53.16
C PRO A 140 9.76 -6.18 53.97
N VAL A 141 10.12 -4.97 53.53
CA VAL A 141 11.14 -4.09 54.16
C VAL A 141 10.81 -3.71 55.62
N LEU A 142 9.55 -3.81 56.05
CA LEU A 142 9.06 -3.20 57.30
C LEU A 142 8.34 -4.19 58.22
N LEU A 143 9.10 -4.93 59.04
CA LEU A 143 8.63 -5.44 60.34
C LEU A 143 9.79 -5.36 61.36
N ARG A 144 9.60 -4.60 62.47
CA ARG A 144 10.56 -4.35 63.58
C ARG A 144 10.82 -5.61 64.43
N PRO A 145 11.89 -5.75 65.28
CA PRO A 145 12.74 -4.72 65.90
C PRO A 145 14.26 -5.06 65.90
N ARG A 146 14.85 -5.44 64.74
CA ARG A 146 16.30 -5.73 64.65
C ARG A 146 17.04 -5.27 63.39
N MET A 147 16.56 -4.24 62.69
CA MET A 147 17.39 -3.43 61.76
C MET A 147 18.24 -4.24 60.74
N LYS A 148 17.69 -5.27 60.08
CA LYS A 148 18.36 -5.99 58.96
C LYS A 148 17.55 -5.83 57.67
N LEU A 149 18.21 -5.89 56.50
CA LEU A 149 17.53 -5.89 55.20
C LEU A 149 16.63 -7.14 55.08
N GLY A 150 15.49 -7.04 54.39
CA GLY A 150 14.67 -8.22 54.05
C GLY A 150 15.24 -9.00 52.86
N ASP A 151 14.80 -10.25 52.69
CA ASP A 151 15.21 -11.11 51.57
C ASP A 151 14.80 -10.52 50.22
N PHE A 152 15.75 -10.49 49.30
CA PHE A 152 15.51 -10.08 47.93
C PHE A 152 16.43 -10.80 46.96
N GLU A 153 16.00 -10.85 45.71
CA GLU A 153 16.82 -11.30 44.59
C GLU A 153 16.62 -10.38 43.39
N CYS A 154 17.64 -10.26 42.55
CA CYS A 154 17.55 -9.49 41.32
C CYS A 154 18.39 -10.08 40.20
N ALA A 155 17.96 -9.85 38.96
CA ALA A 155 18.75 -10.19 37.78
C ALA A 155 18.64 -9.11 36.72
N TYR A 156 19.74 -8.87 36.02
CA TYR A 156 19.82 -7.93 34.91
C TYR A 156 21.00 -8.26 33.99
N ASN A 157 20.87 -7.88 32.72
CA ASN A 157 21.93 -7.96 31.72
C ASN A 157 22.52 -6.59 31.47
N ILE A 158 23.83 -6.54 31.32
CA ILE A 158 24.54 -5.29 31.08
C ILE A 158 25.52 -5.43 29.92
N HIS A 159 25.57 -4.40 29.09
CA HIS A 159 26.39 -4.39 27.88
C HIS A 159 27.68 -3.60 28.08
N TYR A 160 28.76 -4.07 27.46
CA TYR A 160 30.04 -3.38 27.47
C TYR A 160 30.75 -3.60 26.14
N VAL A 161 31.67 -2.70 25.78
CA VAL A 161 32.41 -2.79 24.53
C VAL A 161 33.83 -3.27 24.78
N GLU A 162 34.32 -4.15 23.91
CA GLU A 162 35.73 -4.53 23.86
C GLU A 162 36.30 -4.34 22.45
N LEU A 163 37.57 -3.95 22.40
CA LEU A 163 38.34 -3.83 21.16
C LEU A 163 38.86 -5.21 20.72
N ASN A 164 38.64 -5.56 19.45
CA ASN A 164 39.19 -6.76 18.86
C ASN A 164 40.63 -6.50 18.39
N HIS A 165 41.62 -7.04 19.11
CA HIS A 165 43.06 -6.87 18.80
C HIS A 165 43.57 -7.73 17.61
N ARG A 166 42.71 -8.10 16.64
CA ARG A 166 43.12 -8.95 15.51
C ARG A 166 43.59 -8.07 14.34
N ASN A 167 44.79 -7.52 14.42
CA ASN A 167 45.37 -6.66 13.39
C ASN A 167 45.50 -7.32 11.99
N SER A 168 45.52 -8.65 11.92
CA SER A 168 45.63 -9.42 10.67
C SER A 168 44.29 -9.70 9.97
N GLY A 169 43.15 -9.44 10.62
CA GLY A 169 41.81 -9.73 10.07
C GLY A 169 41.24 -8.62 9.18
N ALA A 170 41.64 -7.36 9.40
CA ALA A 170 41.09 -6.21 8.69
C ALA A 170 41.49 -6.13 7.21
N ILE A 171 42.63 -6.72 6.83
CA ILE A 171 43.16 -6.64 5.45
C ILE A 171 42.43 -7.61 4.50
N ASN A 172 41.87 -8.72 5.03
CA ASN A 172 41.31 -9.81 4.22
C ASN A 172 39.82 -10.09 4.47
N ASN A 173 39.15 -9.37 5.38
CA ASN A 173 37.74 -9.57 5.67
C ASN A 173 36.98 -8.22 5.74
N PRO A 174 36.15 -7.88 4.74
CA PRO A 174 35.36 -6.65 4.73
C PRO A 174 34.29 -6.58 5.84
N ASP A 175 33.96 -7.71 6.48
CA ASP A 175 33.02 -7.78 7.61
C ASP A 175 33.71 -7.68 8.98
N TYR A 176 35.01 -7.41 9.02
CA TYR A 176 35.74 -7.29 10.29
C TYR A 176 35.29 -6.07 11.10
N ALA A 177 34.63 -6.29 12.23
CA ALA A 177 34.31 -5.24 13.20
C ALA A 177 35.44 -5.04 14.21
N GLN A 178 35.99 -3.83 14.27
CA GLN A 178 37.05 -3.46 15.21
C GLN A 178 36.59 -3.52 16.68
N TRP A 179 35.31 -3.25 16.93
CA TRP A 179 34.69 -3.28 18.25
C TRP A 179 33.65 -4.39 18.32
N SER A 180 33.54 -5.02 19.49
CA SER A 180 32.48 -5.98 19.78
C SER A 180 31.71 -5.56 21.03
N ILE A 181 30.39 -5.49 20.89
CA ILE A 181 29.48 -5.35 22.01
C ILE A 181 29.36 -6.73 22.67
N ARG A 182 29.68 -6.79 23.96
CA ARG A 182 29.55 -7.97 24.80
C ARG A 182 28.55 -7.67 25.91
N GLN A 183 28.17 -8.72 26.64
CA GLN A 183 27.23 -8.60 27.74
C GLN A 183 27.62 -9.53 28.89
N THR A 184 27.24 -9.12 30.09
CA THR A 184 27.37 -9.88 31.33
C THR A 184 25.97 -9.99 31.95
N ALA A 185 25.56 -11.19 32.36
CA ALA A 185 24.39 -11.34 33.20
C ALA A 185 24.80 -11.36 34.66
N VAL A 186 24.04 -10.64 35.47
CA VAL A 186 24.26 -10.54 36.92
C VAL A 186 22.99 -10.95 37.61
N TYR A 187 23.09 -11.95 38.47
CA TYR A 187 22.08 -12.27 39.47
C TYR A 187 22.64 -12.03 40.86
N GLN A 188 21.80 -11.53 41.76
CA GLN A 188 22.07 -11.46 43.20
C GLN A 188 20.89 -12.06 43.96
N GLN A 189 21.20 -12.80 45.03
CA GLN A 189 20.29 -13.15 46.10
C GLN A 189 20.88 -12.67 47.42
N TYR A 190 20.07 -12.02 48.25
CA TYR A 190 20.43 -11.66 49.62
C TYR A 190 19.52 -12.37 50.61
N ASN A 191 20.13 -13.12 51.54
CA ASN A 191 19.44 -13.84 52.59
C ASN A 191 19.73 -13.22 53.96
N HIS A 192 18.72 -12.65 54.60
CA HIS A 192 18.81 -11.93 55.86
C HIS A 192 19.06 -12.83 57.08
N ALA A 193 18.61 -14.08 57.03
CA ALA A 193 18.69 -15.02 58.15
C ALA A 193 20.16 -15.40 58.43
N ILE A 194 20.93 -15.59 57.35
CA ILE A 194 22.36 -15.92 57.38
C ILE A 194 23.26 -14.74 57.00
N ASP A 195 22.69 -13.57 56.66
CA ASP A 195 23.39 -12.36 56.24
C ASP A 195 24.38 -12.58 55.08
N ARG A 196 23.93 -13.33 54.06
CA ARG A 196 24.73 -13.74 52.90
C ARG A 196 24.25 -13.07 51.62
N SER A 197 25.20 -12.55 50.83
CA SER A 197 24.96 -12.15 49.44
C SER A 197 25.57 -13.16 48.46
N THR A 198 24.74 -13.78 47.63
CA THR A 198 25.15 -14.72 46.59
C THR A 198 25.00 -14.09 45.21
N PHE A 199 26.04 -14.12 44.38
CA PHE A 199 26.04 -13.58 43.03
C PHE A 199 26.33 -14.65 41.99
N PHE A 200 25.58 -14.68 40.89
CA PHE A 200 25.96 -15.38 39.67
C PHE A 200 26.34 -14.37 38.59
N MET A 201 27.60 -14.44 38.13
CA MET A 201 28.14 -13.60 37.07
C MET A 201 28.44 -14.45 35.84
N VAL A 202 27.66 -14.23 34.78
CA VAL A 202 27.81 -14.97 33.53
C VAL A 202 28.58 -14.14 32.52
N SER A 203 29.72 -14.67 32.08
CA SER A 203 30.63 -14.05 31.12
C SER A 203 31.08 -12.63 31.51
N PRO A 204 31.59 -12.39 32.74
CA PRO A 204 32.11 -11.08 33.13
C PRO A 204 33.30 -10.65 32.27
N SER A 205 33.51 -9.34 32.15
CA SER A 205 34.70 -8.81 31.47
C SER A 205 35.95 -8.99 32.33
N LYS A 206 37.13 -9.12 31.70
CA LYS A 206 38.40 -9.20 32.44
C LYS A 206 38.70 -7.93 33.24
N SER A 207 38.24 -6.77 32.75
CA SER A 207 38.37 -5.48 33.46
C SER A 207 37.55 -5.52 34.75
N MET A 208 36.29 -5.97 34.65
CA MET A 208 35.37 -6.15 35.78
C MET A 208 35.91 -7.14 36.81
N GLU A 209 36.40 -8.31 36.39
CA GLU A 209 36.99 -9.31 37.30
C GLU A 209 38.16 -8.71 38.11
N LYS A 210 39.08 -7.99 37.42
CA LYS A 210 40.23 -7.35 38.07
C LYS A 210 39.81 -6.25 39.03
N LEU A 211 38.82 -5.43 38.65
CA LEU A 211 38.29 -4.36 39.48
C LEU A 211 37.66 -4.93 40.75
N LEU A 212 36.79 -5.95 40.61
CA LEU A 212 36.15 -6.64 41.73
C LEU A 212 37.18 -7.23 42.69
N GLN A 213 38.15 -8.01 42.18
CA GLN A 213 39.20 -8.59 43.02
C GLN A 213 40.02 -7.54 43.76
N ARG A 214 40.38 -6.43 43.10
CA ARG A 214 41.20 -5.38 43.68
C ARG A 214 40.47 -4.65 44.82
N GLU A 215 39.25 -4.19 44.58
CA GLU A 215 38.53 -3.43 45.61
C GLU A 215 38.02 -4.34 46.72
N MET A 216 37.64 -5.59 46.44
CA MET A 216 37.25 -6.54 47.48
C MET A 216 38.45 -6.85 48.39
N LYS A 217 39.64 -7.07 47.81
CA LYS A 217 40.85 -7.25 48.61
C LYS A 217 41.10 -6.05 49.52
N ARG A 218 41.02 -4.82 49.00
CA ARG A 218 41.15 -3.59 49.81
C ARG A 218 40.11 -3.48 50.91
N TYR A 219 38.87 -3.85 50.62
CA TYR A 219 37.76 -3.77 51.58
C TYR A 219 37.98 -4.72 52.78
N PHE A 220 38.40 -5.95 52.51
CA PHE A 220 38.69 -6.94 53.55
C PHE A 220 40.01 -6.66 54.29
N ASP A 221 41.05 -6.18 53.59
CA ASP A 221 42.32 -5.77 54.20
C ASP A 221 42.13 -4.61 55.21
N ASN A 222 41.09 -3.79 55.04
CA ASN A 222 40.73 -2.70 55.97
C ASN A 222 39.96 -3.18 57.22
N GLY A 223 39.70 -4.48 57.38
CA GLY A 223 39.07 -5.05 58.57
C GLY A 223 37.54 -4.91 58.65
N GLU A 224 36.88 -4.56 57.54
CA GLU A 224 35.42 -4.50 57.47
C GLU A 224 34.78 -5.90 57.48
N LYS A 225 33.76 -6.10 58.33
CA LYS A 225 33.18 -7.43 58.59
C LYS A 225 32.04 -7.83 57.64
N SER A 226 31.37 -6.88 56.99
CA SER A 226 30.19 -7.14 56.16
C SER A 226 30.08 -6.14 55.02
N LEU A 227 29.99 -6.63 53.78
CA LEU A 227 29.85 -5.80 52.59
C LEU A 227 28.38 -5.44 52.34
N ASN A 228 28.10 -4.17 52.02
CA ASN A 228 26.76 -3.77 51.61
C ASN A 228 26.35 -4.50 50.31
N PRO A 229 25.17 -5.15 50.25
CA PRO A 229 24.72 -5.91 49.08
C PRO A 229 24.71 -5.11 47.75
N PHE A 230 24.53 -3.79 47.80
CA PHE A 230 24.52 -2.91 46.61
C PHE A 230 25.91 -2.42 46.19
N HIS A 231 26.93 -2.57 47.03
CA HIS A 231 28.29 -2.07 46.74
C HIS A 231 28.94 -2.81 45.56
N ILE A 232 28.68 -4.11 45.40
CA ILE A 232 29.16 -4.89 44.25
C ILE A 232 28.48 -4.41 42.96
N HIS A 233 27.18 -4.10 43.00
CA HIS A 233 26.46 -3.56 41.85
C HIS A 233 27.05 -2.23 41.38
N ARG A 234 27.42 -1.33 42.31
CA ARG A 234 28.15 -0.08 42.01
C ARG A 234 29.41 -0.34 41.19
N MET A 235 30.23 -1.31 41.61
CA MET A 235 31.50 -1.63 40.95
C MET A 235 31.31 -2.30 39.59
N ILE A 236 30.33 -3.20 39.49
CA ILE A 236 29.98 -3.87 38.23
C ILE A 236 29.57 -2.82 37.20
N LEU A 237 28.67 -1.90 37.56
CA LEU A 237 28.15 -0.87 36.66
C LEU A 237 29.22 0.19 36.33
N ALA A 238 30.09 0.54 37.28
CA ALA A 238 31.23 1.43 37.03
C ALA A 238 32.17 0.90 35.94
N SER A 239 32.40 -0.42 35.90
CA SER A 239 33.30 -1.05 34.91
C SER A 239 32.80 -0.95 33.46
N GLN A 240 31.55 -0.51 33.24
CA GLN A 240 30.93 -0.50 31.93
C GLN A 240 31.26 0.71 31.08
N HIS A 241 31.67 1.82 31.70
CA HIS A 241 31.83 3.10 31.02
C HIS A 241 33.13 3.22 30.20
N GLU A 242 34.10 2.33 30.45
CA GLU A 242 35.49 2.48 30.00
C GLU A 242 35.65 2.68 28.48
N ASN A 243 34.93 1.90 27.66
CA ASN A 243 35.14 1.82 26.22
C ASN A 243 34.04 2.48 25.36
N TRP A 244 32.90 2.86 25.93
CA TRP A 244 31.78 3.44 25.16
C TRP A 244 32.18 4.72 24.43
N ARG A 245 32.99 5.57 25.07
CA ARG A 245 33.49 6.81 24.45
C ARG A 245 34.29 6.58 23.17
N PHE A 246 35.06 5.51 23.12
CA PHE A 246 35.90 5.20 21.96
C PHE A 246 35.09 4.58 20.84
N TYR A 247 34.11 3.74 21.18
CA TYR A 247 33.18 3.17 20.22
C TYR A 247 32.29 4.23 19.56
N ILE A 248 31.70 5.13 20.35
CA ILE A 248 30.90 6.25 19.81
C ILE A 248 31.75 7.12 18.88
N ARG A 249 33.02 7.39 19.24
CA ARG A 249 33.94 8.13 18.38
C ARG A 249 34.20 7.41 17.05
N ASP A 250 34.36 6.10 17.06
CA ASP A 250 34.57 5.28 15.86
C ASP A 250 33.37 5.35 14.90
N LEU A 251 32.14 5.28 15.44
CA LEU A 251 30.92 5.46 14.66
C LEU A 251 30.79 6.88 14.09
N ILE A 252 31.15 7.91 14.86
CA ILE A 252 31.17 9.31 14.38
C ILE A 252 32.16 9.46 13.21
N LEU A 253 33.34 8.85 13.29
CA LEU A 253 34.34 8.90 12.22
C LEU A 253 33.86 8.16 10.98
N SER A 254 33.28 6.97 11.15
CA SER A 254 32.71 6.17 10.05
C SER A 254 31.57 6.91 9.34
N LEU A 255 30.72 7.61 10.10
CA LEU A 255 29.68 8.46 9.53
C LEU A 255 30.28 9.66 8.79
N LYS A 256 31.31 10.29 9.35
CA LYS A 256 31.98 11.43 8.74
C LYS A 256 32.55 11.06 7.36
N GLU A 257 33.19 9.90 7.23
CA GLU A 257 33.67 9.40 5.94
C GLU A 257 32.54 9.29 4.90
N GLN A 258 31.37 8.77 5.30
CA GLN A 258 30.21 8.68 4.39
C GLN A 258 29.58 10.05 4.11
N SER A 259 29.53 10.94 5.10
CA SER A 259 28.96 12.28 4.96
C SER A 259 29.83 13.20 4.09
N ASP A 260 31.16 13.08 4.19
CA ASP A 260 32.10 13.83 3.36
C ASP A 260 31.98 13.37 1.89
N LEU A 261 31.78 12.06 1.65
CA LEU A 261 31.51 11.54 0.30
C LEU A 261 30.27 12.19 -0.33
N VAL A 262 29.15 12.24 0.43
CA VAL A 262 27.88 12.79 -0.06
C VAL A 262 27.96 14.31 -0.26
N THR A 263 28.65 15.04 0.61
CA THR A 263 28.73 16.52 0.51
C THR A 263 29.69 17.00 -0.57
N LEU A 264 30.70 16.21 -0.94
CA LEU A 264 31.70 16.54 -1.96
C LEU A 264 31.28 16.10 -3.38
N THR A 265 30.20 15.32 -3.53
CA THR A 265 29.74 14.85 -4.84
C THR A 265 29.22 16.03 -5.68
N GLN A 266 29.88 16.33 -6.80
CA GLN A 266 29.41 17.37 -7.73
C GLN A 266 28.32 16.81 -8.66
N VAL A 267 27.13 17.40 -8.60
CA VAL A 267 26.04 17.06 -9.53
C VAL A 267 26.31 17.72 -10.88
N GLY A 268 26.74 16.92 -11.86
CA GLY A 268 27.17 17.41 -13.18
C GLY A 268 26.10 18.21 -13.93
N SER A 269 26.51 19.35 -14.50
CA SER A 269 25.69 20.14 -15.41
C SER A 269 25.81 19.61 -16.85
N GLN A 270 24.75 19.74 -17.65
CA GLN A 270 24.62 19.11 -18.98
C GLN A 270 25.65 19.56 -20.04
N GLN A 271 26.53 20.53 -19.76
CA GLN A 271 27.40 21.15 -20.76
C GLN A 271 28.83 20.60 -20.83
N GLU A 272 29.27 19.75 -19.90
CA GLU A 272 30.63 19.19 -19.90
C GLU A 272 30.61 17.68 -20.16
N ARG A 273 30.28 17.28 -21.39
CA ARG A 273 30.49 15.89 -21.88
C ARG A 273 31.61 15.86 -22.92
N LEU A 274 32.84 16.08 -22.49
CA LEU A 274 34.04 15.70 -23.24
C LEU A 274 35.08 15.18 -22.24
N SER A 275 34.88 13.93 -21.81
CA SER A 275 35.62 13.10 -20.85
C SER A 275 34.83 12.88 -19.54
N PRO A 276 34.81 11.65 -18.98
CA PRO A 276 34.25 11.42 -17.66
C PRO A 276 35.09 12.21 -16.64
N PRO A 277 34.50 13.04 -15.76
CA PRO A 277 35.21 13.46 -14.57
C PRO A 277 35.52 12.21 -13.74
N ASP A 278 36.77 12.04 -13.31
CA ASP A 278 37.21 10.98 -12.39
C ASP A 278 36.60 11.11 -10.97
N ASP A 279 35.65 12.03 -10.76
CA ASP A 279 35.14 12.39 -9.45
C ASP A 279 33.88 11.59 -9.07
N PHE A 280 34.14 10.52 -8.32
CA PHE A 280 33.28 9.87 -7.32
C PHE A 280 31.82 9.55 -7.71
N VAL A 281 31.61 8.36 -8.29
CA VAL A 281 30.29 7.76 -8.49
C VAL A 281 29.77 7.18 -7.17
N VAL A 282 28.70 7.79 -6.64
CA VAL A 282 27.94 7.32 -5.48
C VAL A 282 27.23 6.00 -5.82
N LYS A 283 27.39 4.96 -5.00
CA LYS A 283 26.85 3.62 -5.28
C LYS A 283 25.86 3.17 -4.21
N PHE A 284 25.00 2.21 -4.58
CA PHE A 284 24.08 1.57 -3.64
C PHE A 284 24.77 0.97 -2.40
N ILE A 285 26.02 0.51 -2.55
CA ILE A 285 26.83 -0.01 -1.45
C ILE A 285 27.09 1.04 -0.35
N ASP A 286 27.15 2.33 -0.69
CA ASP A 286 27.37 3.40 0.28
C ASP A 286 26.11 3.63 1.13
N ARG A 287 24.92 3.42 0.54
CA ARG A 287 23.65 3.40 1.29
C ARG A 287 23.55 2.20 2.24
N GLN A 288 24.08 1.05 1.84
CA GLN A 288 24.16 -0.15 2.70
C GLN A 288 25.12 0.05 3.88
N LYS A 289 26.28 0.68 3.67
CA LYS A 289 27.21 1.03 4.75
C LYS A 289 26.54 1.96 5.77
N LEU A 290 25.82 2.98 5.28
CA LEU A 290 25.12 3.91 6.15
C LEU A 290 23.98 3.25 6.93
N LYS A 291 23.29 2.27 6.34
CA LYS A 291 22.29 1.46 7.02
C LYS A 291 22.90 0.64 8.16
N LYS A 292 24.08 0.05 7.95
CA LYS A 292 24.82 -0.67 9.00
C LYS A 292 25.15 0.24 10.19
N ILE A 293 25.56 1.48 9.94
CA ILE A 293 25.82 2.48 10.99
C ILE A 293 24.50 2.85 11.71
N GLU A 294 23.41 3.06 10.96
CA GLU A 294 22.08 3.35 11.53
C GLU A 294 21.63 2.26 12.51
N ASP A 295 21.72 0.99 12.12
CA ASP A 295 21.33 -0.14 12.95
C ASP A 295 22.20 -0.24 14.22
N GLN A 296 23.52 -0.03 14.10
CA GLN A 296 24.44 0.03 15.24
C GLN A 296 24.12 1.17 16.22
N VAL A 297 23.64 2.31 15.71
CA VAL A 297 23.25 3.47 16.53
C VAL A 297 21.92 3.22 17.25
N LEU A 298 20.96 2.58 16.59
CA LEU A 298 19.69 2.18 17.22
C LEU A 298 19.89 1.14 18.33
N ASP A 299 20.79 0.19 18.11
CA ASP A 299 21.22 -0.76 19.14
C ASP A 299 21.80 -0.04 20.37
N LEU A 300 22.63 0.99 20.15
CA LEU A 300 23.19 1.81 21.24
C LEU A 300 22.12 2.54 22.04
N ILE A 301 21.11 3.13 21.39
CA ILE A 301 19.99 3.80 22.07
C ILE A 301 19.31 2.81 23.03
N THR A 302 18.95 1.63 22.51
CA THR A 302 18.28 0.58 23.27
C THR A 302 19.14 0.12 24.46
N ILE A 303 20.45 -0.08 24.25
CA ILE A 303 21.39 -0.46 25.31
C ILE A 303 21.45 0.59 26.42
N PHE A 304 21.57 1.87 26.06
CA PHE A 304 21.70 2.95 27.05
C PHE A 304 20.40 3.18 27.81
N GLU A 305 19.24 3.08 27.16
CA GLU A 305 17.93 3.12 27.82
C GLU A 305 17.75 1.97 28.81
N SER A 306 18.08 0.74 28.41
CA SER A 306 18.02 -0.44 29.28
C SER A 306 18.98 -0.32 30.47
N SER A 307 20.19 0.17 30.24
CA SER A 307 21.20 0.40 31.28
C SER A 307 20.75 1.49 32.27
N GLN A 308 20.14 2.57 31.77
CA GLN A 308 19.57 3.63 32.59
C GLN A 308 18.43 3.10 33.47
N SER A 309 17.52 2.31 32.91
CA SER A 309 16.43 1.66 33.65
C SER A 309 16.96 0.76 34.78
N THR A 310 18.00 -0.02 34.48
CA THR A 310 18.69 -0.88 35.45
C THR A 310 19.30 -0.09 36.60
N LEU A 311 20.06 0.97 36.30
CA LEU A 311 20.65 1.86 37.30
C LEU A 311 19.60 2.56 38.16
N LEU A 312 18.55 3.12 37.54
CA LEU A 312 17.46 3.78 38.27
C LEU A 312 16.76 2.81 39.22
N ARG A 313 16.55 1.56 38.79
CA ARG A 313 15.90 0.54 39.61
C ARG A 313 16.79 0.12 40.78
N LEU A 314 18.08 -0.11 40.56
CA LEU A 314 19.04 -0.46 41.61
C LEU A 314 19.23 0.69 42.61
N GLN A 315 19.34 1.94 42.13
CA GLN A 315 19.41 3.11 43.00
C GLN A 315 18.16 3.24 43.88
N ARG A 316 16.97 3.05 43.29
CA ARG A 316 15.70 3.07 44.03
C ARG A 316 15.66 1.98 45.09
N GLN A 317 16.14 0.77 44.81
CA GLN A 317 16.17 -0.31 45.78
C GLN A 317 17.20 -0.03 46.89
N CYS A 318 18.39 0.47 46.55
CA CYS A 318 19.37 0.90 47.55
C CYS A 318 18.78 1.96 48.51
N LYS A 319 18.02 2.93 47.99
CA LYS A 319 17.29 3.94 48.79
C LYS A 319 16.24 3.32 49.71
N ILE A 320 15.45 2.36 49.21
CA ILE A 320 14.42 1.66 49.99
C ILE A 320 15.04 0.83 51.12
N HIS A 321 16.22 0.26 50.89
CA HIS A 321 16.91 -0.62 51.82
C HIS A 321 17.90 0.10 52.77
N CYS A 322 18.12 1.43 52.68
CA CYS A 322 18.80 2.23 53.73
C CYS A 322 17.79 2.70 54.78
N VAL A 323 18.02 2.34 56.04
CA VAL A 323 17.20 2.75 57.19
C VAL A 323 17.90 3.87 57.97
N PRO A 324 17.26 5.04 58.20
CA PRO A 324 17.90 6.22 58.78
C PRO A 324 18.56 5.99 60.15
N GLU A 325 17.97 5.16 61.02
CA GLU A 325 18.43 4.93 62.40
C GLU A 325 19.76 4.14 62.50
N ARG A 326 20.21 3.49 61.41
CA ARG A 326 21.55 2.85 61.28
C ARG A 326 22.44 3.54 60.23
N CYS A 327 21.93 4.51 59.47
CA CYS A 327 22.64 5.16 58.36
C CYS A 327 23.60 6.30 58.81
N LEU A 328 23.99 6.40 60.10
CA LEU A 328 25.10 7.27 60.53
C LEU A 328 26.49 6.73 60.12
N GLU A 329 26.61 5.41 59.88
CA GLU A 329 27.84 4.73 59.43
C GLU A 329 27.63 3.92 58.12
N CYS A 330 26.51 4.10 57.37
CA CYS A 330 26.29 3.36 56.12
C CYS A 330 27.00 3.99 54.91
N ILE A 331 27.63 3.14 54.08
CA ILE A 331 28.19 3.49 52.75
C ILE A 331 27.08 3.76 51.70
N CYS A 332 25.80 3.68 52.09
CA CYS A 332 24.63 3.82 51.21
C CYS A 332 24.59 5.18 50.48
N SER A 333 24.97 6.29 51.14
CA SER A 333 25.01 7.62 50.50
C SER A 333 26.01 7.66 49.36
N MET A 334 27.23 7.16 49.61
CA MET A 334 28.29 7.03 48.60
C MET A 334 27.84 6.18 47.41
N VAL A 335 27.19 5.04 47.67
CA VAL A 335 26.67 4.15 46.61
C VAL A 335 25.57 4.85 45.79
N ILE A 336 24.68 5.60 46.43
CA ILE A 336 23.58 6.32 45.76
C ILE A 336 24.11 7.48 44.91
N GLU A 337 25.06 8.25 45.44
CA GLU A 337 25.73 9.36 44.75
C GLU A 337 26.45 8.85 43.50
N GLU A 338 27.18 7.74 43.61
CA GLU A 338 27.89 7.17 42.45
C GLU A 338 26.94 6.55 41.41
N PHE A 339 25.82 5.94 41.83
CA PHE A 339 24.77 5.57 40.87
C PHE A 339 24.18 6.79 40.16
N GLU A 340 24.04 7.93 40.85
CA GLU A 340 23.54 9.16 40.24
C GLU A 340 24.52 9.71 39.20
N GLU A 341 25.83 9.68 39.49
CA GLU A 341 26.88 10.03 38.54
C GLU A 341 26.86 9.12 37.30
N GLN A 342 26.78 7.81 37.49
CA GLN A 342 26.68 6.84 36.39
C GLN A 342 25.41 7.05 35.55
N ILE A 343 24.26 7.34 36.18
CA ILE A 343 23.01 7.67 35.47
C ILE A 343 23.18 8.94 34.62
N CYS A 344 23.87 9.95 35.14
CA CYS A 344 24.18 11.17 34.40
C CYS A 344 25.08 10.87 33.19
N GLU A 345 26.13 10.07 33.37
CA GLU A 345 27.02 9.69 32.27
C GLU A 345 26.29 8.90 31.16
N ILE A 346 25.43 7.94 31.51
CA ILE A 346 24.61 7.23 30.52
C ILE A 346 23.67 8.18 29.80
N ARG A 347 23.02 9.11 30.52
CA ARG A 347 22.11 10.08 29.91
C ARG A 347 22.82 10.99 28.92
N GLU A 348 24.04 11.42 29.24
CA GLU A 348 24.85 12.22 28.32
C GLU A 348 25.29 11.42 27.09
N ASN A 349 25.65 10.14 27.26
CA ASN A 349 25.98 9.29 26.11
C ASN A 349 24.76 8.97 25.25
N LEU A 350 23.58 8.77 25.84
CA LEU A 350 22.32 8.60 25.11
C LEU A 350 22.02 9.81 24.22
N LYS A 351 22.11 11.03 24.75
CA LYS A 351 21.96 12.27 23.95
C LYS A 351 22.94 12.33 22.78
N LYS A 352 24.21 11.95 22.98
CA LYS A 352 25.21 11.92 21.89
C LYS A 352 24.82 10.94 20.79
N VAL A 353 24.29 9.77 21.16
CA VAL A 353 23.86 8.74 20.21
C VAL A 353 22.57 9.15 19.49
N GLU A 354 21.62 9.80 20.16
CA GLU A 354 20.41 10.36 19.52
C GLU A 354 20.76 11.43 18.48
N VAL A 355 21.69 12.33 18.79
CA VAL A 355 22.20 13.32 17.82
C VAL A 355 22.92 12.63 16.67
N LEU A 356 23.69 11.58 16.94
CA LEU A 356 24.34 10.79 15.90
C LEU A 356 23.30 10.12 14.99
N HIS A 357 22.22 9.56 15.54
CA HIS A 357 21.12 8.96 14.79
C HIS A 357 20.48 9.98 13.83
N GLN A 358 20.17 11.18 14.32
CA GLN A 358 19.64 12.26 13.47
C GLN A 358 20.59 12.62 12.32
N ARG A 359 21.90 12.64 12.57
CA ARG A 359 22.89 12.89 11.50
C ARG A 359 22.95 11.76 10.48
N VAL A 360 22.95 10.49 10.92
CA VAL A 360 22.90 9.32 10.02
C VAL A 360 21.66 9.40 9.13
N GLN A 361 20.50 9.71 9.71
CA GLN A 361 19.26 9.87 8.95
C GLN A 361 19.36 11.01 7.93
N GLY A 362 19.88 12.18 8.33
CA GLY A 362 20.08 13.31 7.42
C GLY A 362 20.98 12.96 6.23
N THR A 363 22.13 12.33 6.49
CA THR A 363 23.05 11.86 5.43
C THR A 363 22.40 10.80 4.53
N ALA A 364 21.56 9.91 5.09
CA ALA A 364 20.90 8.85 4.33
C ALA A 364 19.80 9.37 3.39
N HIS A 365 19.06 10.38 3.83
CA HIS A 365 18.08 11.06 2.99
C HIS A 365 18.79 11.76 1.82
N LEU A 366 19.84 12.55 2.09
CA LEU A 366 20.60 13.26 1.06
C LEU A 366 21.20 12.29 0.02
N LEU A 367 21.74 11.16 0.47
CA LEU A 367 22.26 10.12 -0.40
C LEU A 367 21.17 9.50 -1.30
N SER A 368 19.96 9.32 -0.76
CA SER A 368 18.83 8.78 -1.53
C SER A 368 18.35 9.79 -2.58
N ASP A 369 18.27 11.07 -2.22
CA ASP A 369 17.91 12.16 -3.14
C ASP A 369 18.89 12.25 -4.32
N ILE A 370 20.20 12.07 -4.08
CA ILE A 370 21.23 12.06 -5.15
C ILE A 370 21.04 10.87 -6.08
N LEU A 371 20.80 9.67 -5.53
CA LEU A 371 20.56 8.46 -6.34
C LEU A 371 19.29 8.58 -7.18
N ASP A 372 18.21 9.14 -6.62
CA ASP A 372 16.96 9.38 -7.34
C ASP A 372 17.13 10.42 -8.44
N TYR A 373 17.95 11.45 -8.22
CA TYR A 373 18.31 12.44 -9.23
C TYR A 373 19.09 11.81 -10.40
N GLU A 374 20.12 11.00 -10.12
CA GLU A 374 20.88 10.31 -11.17
C GLU A 374 20.00 9.34 -11.97
N ASN A 375 19.15 8.56 -11.29
CA ASN A 375 18.19 7.67 -11.94
C ASN A 375 17.23 8.45 -12.84
N SER A 376 16.72 9.60 -12.38
CA SER A 376 15.83 10.45 -13.17
C SER A 376 16.52 11.05 -14.39
N GLN A 377 17.79 11.48 -14.26
CA GLN A 377 18.59 12.00 -15.38
C GLN A 377 18.89 10.92 -16.43
N ALA A 378 19.25 9.70 -16.00
CA ALA A 378 19.46 8.57 -16.90
C ALA A 378 18.18 8.23 -17.68
N LEU A 379 17.03 8.22 -16.99
CA LEU A 379 15.73 7.95 -17.59
C LEU A 379 15.31 9.05 -18.57
N HIS A 380 15.57 10.32 -18.26
CA HIS A 380 15.34 11.44 -19.18
C HIS A 380 16.22 11.35 -20.44
N GLY A 381 17.48 10.91 -20.29
CA GLY A 381 18.38 10.64 -21.43
C GLY A 381 17.82 9.58 -22.38
N LEU A 382 17.35 8.45 -21.83
CA LEU A 382 16.73 7.37 -22.61
C LEU A 382 15.43 7.81 -23.30
N VAL A 383 14.60 8.60 -22.64
CA VAL A 383 13.38 9.16 -23.23
C VAL A 383 13.71 10.09 -24.40
N GLN A 384 14.79 10.87 -24.29
CA GLN A 384 15.21 11.78 -25.35
C GLN A 384 15.80 11.02 -26.56
N GLU A 385 16.63 9.99 -26.33
CA GLU A 385 17.12 9.11 -27.39
C GLU A 385 15.96 8.38 -28.10
N SER A 386 14.97 7.87 -27.36
CA SER A 386 13.78 7.24 -27.92
C SER A 386 12.94 8.21 -28.76
N LYS A 387 12.81 9.48 -28.34
CA LYS A 387 12.14 10.52 -29.14
C LYS A 387 12.90 10.81 -30.44
N ASP A 388 14.22 10.88 -30.39
CA ASP A 388 15.05 11.11 -31.57
C ASP A 388 15.00 9.92 -32.55
N GLU A 389 14.99 8.69 -32.04
CA GLU A 389 14.82 7.48 -32.85
C GLU A 389 13.43 7.43 -33.52
N ASN A 390 12.37 7.73 -32.76
CA ASN A 390 11.00 7.80 -33.29
C ASN A 390 10.84 8.90 -34.36
N ASN A 391 11.47 10.06 -34.18
CA ASN A 391 11.45 11.13 -35.18
C ASN A 391 12.16 10.72 -36.47
N LYS A 392 13.31 10.04 -36.38
CA LYS A 392 14.02 9.49 -37.55
C LYS A 392 13.18 8.42 -38.26
N MET A 393 12.51 7.54 -37.50
CA MET A 393 11.62 6.51 -38.05
C MET A 393 10.42 7.11 -38.79
N ARG A 394 9.79 8.15 -38.22
CA ARG A 394 8.70 8.88 -38.88
C ARG A 394 9.15 9.48 -40.21
N LEU A 395 10.33 10.13 -40.23
CA LEU A 395 10.87 10.77 -41.42
C LEU A 395 11.23 9.75 -42.52
N LEU A 396 11.73 8.57 -42.15
CA LEU A 396 11.95 7.44 -43.07
C LEU A 396 10.63 6.89 -43.63
N THR A 397 9.58 6.83 -42.81
CA THR A 397 8.26 6.34 -43.22
C THR A 397 7.58 7.29 -44.20
N GLU A 398 7.64 8.61 -43.93
CA GLU A 398 7.12 9.64 -44.83
C GLU A 398 7.85 9.62 -46.19
N ARG A 399 9.17 9.47 -46.18
CA ARG A 399 9.98 9.36 -47.41
C ARG A 399 9.66 8.10 -48.21
N SER A 400 9.50 6.96 -47.53
CA SER A 400 9.12 5.69 -48.16
C SER A 400 7.72 5.76 -48.80
N ALA A 401 6.79 6.50 -48.19
CA ALA A 401 5.46 6.72 -48.76
C ALA A 401 5.51 7.59 -50.03
N GLN A 402 6.36 8.62 -50.05
CA GLN A 402 6.59 9.46 -51.23
C GLN A 402 7.23 8.67 -52.38
N ASP A 403 8.24 7.85 -52.10
CA ASP A 403 8.89 6.99 -53.10
C ASP A 403 7.89 5.98 -53.69
N ALA A 404 7.01 5.42 -52.86
CA ALA A 404 5.93 4.54 -53.32
C ALA A 404 4.91 5.25 -54.22
N ALA A 405 4.62 6.53 -53.95
CA ALA A 405 3.74 7.33 -54.81
C ALA A 405 4.39 7.62 -56.17
N ALA A 406 5.68 7.96 -56.20
CA ALA A 406 6.43 8.19 -57.43
C ALA A 406 6.49 6.93 -58.32
N MET A 407 6.72 5.75 -57.72
CA MET A 407 6.74 4.48 -58.43
C MET A 407 5.38 4.14 -59.07
N LYS A 408 4.26 4.49 -58.40
CA LYS A 408 2.91 4.33 -58.97
C LYS A 408 2.70 5.23 -60.19
N ILE A 409 3.15 6.48 -60.13
CA ILE A 409 3.04 7.43 -61.25
C ILE A 409 3.84 6.94 -62.47
N LEU A 410 5.08 6.48 -62.26
CA LEU A 410 5.93 5.95 -63.34
C LEU A 410 5.31 4.70 -64.01
N THR A 411 4.66 3.85 -63.22
CA THR A 411 3.95 2.66 -63.73
C THR A 411 2.75 3.05 -64.60
N VAL A 412 2.02 4.11 -64.23
CA VAL A 412 0.90 4.62 -65.04
C VAL A 412 1.40 5.21 -66.37
N ILE A 413 2.49 5.97 -66.33
CA ILE A 413 3.10 6.52 -67.56
C ILE A 413 3.53 5.38 -68.49
N THR A 414 4.27 4.39 -67.99
CA THR A 414 4.73 3.25 -68.82
C THR A 414 3.58 2.44 -69.41
N LEU A 415 2.48 2.24 -68.68
CA LEU A 415 1.27 1.55 -69.21
C LEU A 415 0.62 2.26 -70.40
N ILE A 416 0.72 3.59 -70.49
CA ILE A 416 0.20 4.40 -71.60
C ILE A 416 1.15 4.36 -72.79
N TYR A 417 2.46 4.44 -72.54
CA TYR A 417 3.46 4.49 -73.61
C TYR A 417 3.74 3.12 -74.25
N LEU A 418 3.69 2.03 -73.47
CA LEU A 418 4.06 0.69 -73.95
C LEU A 418 3.27 0.25 -75.21
N PRO A 419 1.92 0.37 -75.28
CA PRO A 419 1.16 -0.04 -76.46
C PRO A 419 1.47 0.83 -77.67
N ILE A 420 1.62 2.15 -77.46
CA ILE A 420 1.94 3.11 -78.51
C ILE A 420 3.34 2.82 -79.08
N SER A 421 4.32 2.55 -78.23
CA SER A 421 5.68 2.19 -78.63
C SER A 421 5.73 0.85 -79.39
N VAL A 422 4.94 -0.15 -78.97
CA VAL A 422 4.84 -1.43 -79.69
C VAL A 422 4.23 -1.24 -81.07
N VAL A 423 3.15 -0.45 -81.19
CA VAL A 423 2.52 -0.17 -82.49
C VAL A 423 3.48 0.63 -83.39
N LEU A 424 4.15 1.66 -82.87
CA LEU A 424 5.15 2.42 -83.61
C LEU A 424 6.30 1.53 -84.12
N ASN A 425 6.80 0.61 -83.29
CA ASN A 425 7.84 -0.34 -83.69
C ASN A 425 7.33 -1.37 -84.72
N PHE A 426 6.07 -1.78 -84.67
CA PHE A 426 5.52 -2.72 -85.64
C PHE A 426 5.34 -2.07 -87.02
N PHE A 427 5.03 -0.78 -87.07
CA PHE A 427 4.94 0.03 -88.29
C PHE A 427 6.29 0.64 -88.73
N SER A 428 7.44 0.07 -88.31
CA SER A 428 8.82 0.56 -88.55
C SER A 428 9.25 0.71 -90.02
N THR A 429 8.57 1.55 -90.81
CA THR A 429 8.98 1.96 -92.16
C THR A 429 8.29 3.27 -92.57
N GLN A 430 9.05 4.38 -92.57
CA GLN A 430 8.86 5.62 -93.35
C GLN A 430 7.41 6.10 -93.57
N LEU A 431 6.75 6.63 -92.53
CA LEU A 431 5.44 7.29 -92.64
C LEU A 431 5.47 8.64 -93.39
N VAL A 432 6.68 9.13 -93.66
CA VAL A 432 6.95 10.38 -94.36
C VAL A 432 7.84 10.05 -95.55
N GLN A 433 7.28 10.13 -96.75
CA GLN A 433 8.01 9.98 -98.01
C GLN A 433 8.14 11.35 -98.68
N VAL A 434 9.36 11.72 -99.06
CA VAL A 434 9.64 12.94 -99.81
C VAL A 434 9.49 12.61 -101.29
N ASP A 435 8.58 13.28 -101.99
CA ASP A 435 8.47 13.13 -103.44
C ASP A 435 9.69 13.77 -104.15
N ASP A 436 9.91 13.43 -105.43
CA ASP A 436 11.03 13.94 -106.22
C ASP A 436 10.97 15.47 -106.49
N GLN A 437 9.93 16.15 -106.01
CA GLN A 437 9.77 17.62 -106.02
C GLN A 437 10.03 18.25 -104.64
N GLY A 438 10.50 17.45 -103.67
CA GLY A 438 10.85 17.91 -102.33
C GLY A 438 9.66 18.13 -101.39
N ARG A 439 8.47 17.61 -101.72
CA ARG A 439 7.30 17.72 -100.85
C ARG A 439 7.20 16.50 -99.93
N LEU A 440 7.11 16.78 -98.63
CA LEU A 440 6.86 15.79 -97.58
C LEU A 440 5.40 15.33 -97.69
N SER A 441 5.18 14.09 -98.13
CA SER A 441 3.86 13.47 -98.14
C SER A 441 3.76 12.43 -97.03
N ILE A 442 2.73 12.58 -96.20
CA ILE A 442 2.37 11.57 -95.19
C ILE A 442 1.55 10.51 -95.93
N ILE A 443 1.94 9.25 -95.79
CA ILE A 443 1.23 8.14 -96.43
C ILE A 443 -0.23 8.12 -95.92
N SER A 444 -1.21 7.98 -96.82
CA SER A 444 -2.65 8.07 -96.50
C SER A 444 -3.13 7.07 -95.46
N GLN A 445 -2.31 6.08 -95.12
CA GLN A 445 -2.56 5.03 -94.13
C GLN A 445 -2.07 5.39 -92.72
N ALA A 446 -1.47 6.57 -92.49
CA ALA A 446 -0.99 6.99 -91.17
C ALA A 446 -2.08 7.05 -90.10
N TRP A 447 -3.36 7.23 -90.49
CA TRP A 447 -4.48 7.16 -89.56
C TRP A 447 -4.65 5.79 -88.90
N LEU A 448 -4.16 4.71 -89.54
CA LEU A 448 -4.22 3.35 -88.98
C LEU A 448 -3.47 3.25 -87.64
N LEU A 449 -2.40 4.02 -87.46
CA LEU A 449 -1.62 4.07 -86.24
C LEU A 449 -2.47 4.61 -85.07
N VAL A 450 -3.24 5.66 -85.29
CA VAL A 450 -4.12 6.26 -84.29
C VAL A 450 -5.29 5.34 -83.99
N THR A 451 -5.90 4.74 -85.03
CA THR A 451 -7.05 3.85 -84.85
C THR A 451 -6.71 2.51 -84.20
N ILE A 452 -5.46 2.04 -84.27
CA ILE A 452 -5.03 0.81 -83.59
C ILE A 452 -4.49 1.14 -82.18
N SER A 453 -3.74 2.23 -82.02
CA SER A 453 -3.12 2.56 -80.73
C SER A 453 -4.14 2.96 -79.66
N ILE A 454 -5.16 3.76 -80.00
CA ILE A 454 -6.14 4.24 -79.02
C ILE A 454 -6.95 3.08 -78.40
N PRO A 455 -7.56 2.18 -79.19
CA PRO A 455 -8.28 1.03 -78.62
C PRO A 455 -7.37 0.09 -77.83
N LEU A 456 -6.13 -0.12 -78.29
CA LEU A 456 -5.18 -1.00 -77.60
C LEU A 456 -4.81 -0.42 -76.22
N THR A 457 -4.57 0.88 -76.13
CA THR A 457 -4.31 1.57 -74.85
C THR A 457 -5.53 1.54 -73.92
N ILE A 458 -6.75 1.67 -74.46
CA ILE A 458 -7.98 1.53 -73.66
C ILE A 458 -8.09 0.11 -73.11
N VAL A 459 -7.84 -0.91 -73.93
CA VAL A 459 -7.86 -2.32 -73.51
C VAL A 459 -6.78 -2.62 -72.47
N THR A 460 -5.56 -2.12 -72.62
CA THR A 460 -4.51 -2.33 -71.60
C THR A 460 -4.85 -1.65 -70.28
N VAL A 461 -5.46 -0.46 -70.29
CA VAL A 461 -5.94 0.21 -69.08
C VAL A 461 -7.12 -0.55 -68.44
N ILE A 462 -8.04 -1.10 -69.24
CA ILE A 462 -9.16 -1.92 -68.73
C ILE A 462 -8.64 -3.22 -68.12
N ILE A 463 -7.72 -3.93 -68.78
CA ILE A 463 -7.10 -5.13 -68.25
C ILE A 463 -6.33 -4.81 -66.97
N TRP A 464 -5.57 -3.71 -66.93
CA TRP A 464 -4.87 -3.28 -65.73
C TRP A 464 -5.84 -2.95 -64.58
N LYS A 465 -6.92 -2.19 -64.84
CA LYS A 465 -7.97 -1.93 -63.84
C LYS A 465 -8.65 -3.22 -63.39
N GLY A 466 -8.87 -4.17 -64.29
CA GLY A 466 -9.41 -5.50 -64.01
C GLY A 466 -8.48 -6.32 -63.12
N CYS A 467 -7.19 -6.38 -63.46
CA CYS A 467 -6.15 -7.04 -62.66
C CYS A 467 -5.95 -6.36 -61.30
N LEU A 468 -6.00 -5.03 -61.24
CA LEU A 468 -5.90 -4.27 -59.98
C LEU A 468 -7.13 -4.53 -59.11
N SER A 469 -8.33 -4.52 -59.68
CA SER A 469 -9.57 -4.83 -58.97
C SER A 469 -9.61 -6.29 -58.53
N TYR A 470 -9.10 -7.22 -59.35
CA TYR A 470 -8.94 -8.63 -59.02
C TYR A 470 -7.92 -8.83 -57.90
N ALA A 471 -6.75 -8.18 -57.97
CA ALA A 471 -5.73 -8.22 -56.93
C ALA A 471 -6.22 -7.59 -55.61
N MET A 472 -6.96 -6.48 -55.67
CA MET A 472 -7.60 -5.85 -54.51
C MET A 472 -8.71 -6.73 -53.94
N LYS A 473 -9.50 -7.41 -54.78
CA LYS A 473 -10.52 -8.36 -54.35
C LYS A 473 -9.89 -9.61 -53.71
N ASN A 474 -8.81 -10.15 -54.29
CA ASN A 474 -8.04 -11.25 -53.70
C ASN A 474 -7.34 -10.81 -52.40
N GLN A 475 -6.84 -9.58 -52.29
CA GLN A 475 -6.33 -9.04 -51.03
C GLN A 475 -7.43 -8.87 -49.98
N LYS A 476 -8.66 -8.56 -50.41
CA LYS A 476 -9.82 -8.47 -49.53
C LYS A 476 -10.29 -9.86 -49.09
N GLU A 477 -10.31 -10.85 -49.96
CA GLU A 477 -10.62 -12.25 -49.66
C GLU A 477 -9.53 -12.94 -48.81
N MET A 478 -8.24 -12.60 -49.02
CA MET A 478 -7.12 -13.01 -48.16
C MET A 478 -7.17 -12.31 -46.80
N ARG A 479 -7.49 -11.01 -46.76
CA ARG A 479 -7.76 -10.29 -45.50
C ARG A 479 -9.01 -10.80 -44.79
N GLU A 480 -10.01 -11.29 -45.49
CA GLU A 480 -11.22 -11.90 -44.91
C GLU A 480 -10.93 -13.33 -44.38
N ARG A 481 -9.96 -14.05 -44.97
CA ARG A 481 -9.40 -15.29 -44.38
C ARG A 481 -8.54 -15.01 -43.15
N ASP A 482 -7.70 -13.97 -43.16
CA ASP A 482 -6.92 -13.56 -41.98
C ASP A 482 -7.80 -12.89 -40.90
N GLN A 483 -8.91 -12.24 -41.27
CA GLN A 483 -9.93 -11.67 -40.36
C GLN A 483 -10.86 -12.74 -39.75
N SER A 484 -10.73 -14.01 -40.14
CA SER A 484 -11.27 -15.13 -39.36
C SER A 484 -10.43 -15.42 -38.09
N ILE A 485 -9.33 -14.67 -37.90
CA ILE A 485 -8.44 -14.67 -36.73
C ILE A 485 -8.15 -13.20 -36.35
N LEU A 486 -9.14 -12.47 -35.79
CA LEU A 486 -9.04 -11.30 -34.89
C LEU A 486 -10.34 -10.46 -34.95
N PRO A 487 -11.03 -10.17 -33.82
CA PRO A 487 -12.19 -9.28 -33.83
C PRO A 487 -11.78 -7.81 -33.69
N GLY A 488 -12.33 -6.98 -34.58
CA GLY A 488 -11.98 -5.56 -34.72
C GLY A 488 -12.79 -4.61 -33.84
N ARG A 489 -12.15 -3.51 -33.42
CA ARG A 489 -12.82 -2.25 -33.07
C ARG A 489 -12.03 -0.97 -33.36
N VAL A 490 -10.93 -1.04 -34.11
CA VAL A 490 -10.12 0.15 -34.45
C VAL A 490 -10.53 0.80 -35.80
N LEU A 491 -11.29 0.11 -36.65
CA LEU A 491 -11.55 0.57 -38.02
C LEU A 491 -12.76 1.50 -38.25
N ARG A 492 -13.59 1.79 -37.22
CA ARG A 492 -14.68 2.77 -37.38
C ARG A 492 -14.26 4.24 -37.15
N LYS A 493 -13.19 4.50 -36.39
CA LYS A 493 -12.73 5.87 -36.12
C LYS A 493 -11.86 6.45 -37.26
N VAL A 494 -11.17 5.60 -38.02
CA VAL A 494 -10.34 6.06 -39.15
C VAL A 494 -11.19 6.39 -40.40
N TRP A 495 -12.32 5.70 -40.61
CA TRP A 495 -13.23 5.98 -41.73
C TRP A 495 -14.07 7.26 -41.55
N ALA A 496 -14.31 7.69 -40.31
CA ALA A 496 -15.00 8.96 -40.02
C ALA A 496 -14.10 10.19 -40.27
N TRP A 497 -12.77 10.03 -40.19
CA TRP A 497 -11.83 11.14 -40.40
C TRP A 497 -11.56 11.42 -41.89
N ILE A 498 -11.53 10.38 -42.74
CA ILE A 498 -11.25 10.53 -44.18
C ILE A 498 -12.44 11.13 -44.95
N SER A 499 -13.67 11.01 -44.44
CA SER A 499 -14.86 11.61 -45.09
C SER A 499 -15.01 13.13 -44.86
N CYS A 500 -14.20 13.75 -43.99
CA CYS A 500 -14.38 15.16 -43.62
C CYS A 500 -13.33 16.14 -44.20
N HIS A 501 -12.32 15.73 -44.97
CA HIS A 501 -11.15 16.61 -45.24
C HIS A 501 -10.76 16.88 -46.70
N LEU A 502 -11.63 16.65 -47.70
CA LEU A 502 -11.37 17.13 -49.07
C LEU A 502 -12.65 17.74 -49.69
N HIS A 503 -12.69 19.07 -49.75
CA HIS A 503 -13.67 19.88 -50.48
C HIS A 503 -13.14 20.31 -51.86
N TRP A 504 -14.08 20.48 -52.82
CA TRP A 504 -14.18 21.42 -53.98
C TRP A 504 -14.41 20.76 -55.36
N PRO A 505 -15.11 21.42 -56.32
CA PRO A 505 -16.50 21.92 -56.37
C PRO A 505 -17.28 21.34 -57.59
N TRP A 506 -18.53 21.76 -57.89
CA TRP A 506 -19.13 22.25 -59.16
C TRP A 506 -20.68 22.10 -59.11
N GLU A 507 -21.37 23.23 -58.93
CA GLU A 507 -22.53 23.75 -59.68
C GLU A 507 -23.76 22.93 -60.16
N ILE A 508 -24.93 23.57 -59.91
CA ILE A 508 -26.12 23.77 -60.77
C ILE A 508 -27.45 23.04 -60.42
N ASN A 509 -28.36 23.90 -59.92
CA ASN A 509 -29.78 24.11 -60.21
C ASN A 509 -30.89 23.15 -59.74
N GLN A 510 -31.75 23.79 -58.93
CA GLN A 510 -33.17 24.09 -59.18
C GLN A 510 -34.26 23.22 -58.54
N GLU A 511 -35.08 23.99 -57.81
CA GLU A 511 -36.55 23.99 -57.78
C GLU A 511 -37.32 23.14 -56.74
N LYS A 512 -38.06 23.91 -55.92
CA LYS A 512 -39.47 23.73 -55.51
C LYS A 512 -39.77 22.55 -54.56
N ALA A 513 -40.64 22.63 -53.57
CA ALA A 513 -41.57 23.63 -53.05
C ALA A 513 -41.99 23.13 -51.65
N SER A 514 -41.98 23.98 -50.62
CA SER A 514 -43.17 24.50 -49.91
C SER A 514 -44.08 23.51 -49.17
N ALA A 515 -44.27 23.82 -47.89
CA ALA A 515 -45.55 24.01 -47.19
C ALA A 515 -46.18 22.84 -46.39
N ASN A 516 -46.34 23.14 -45.10
CA ASN A 516 -47.51 22.94 -44.22
C ASN A 516 -47.84 21.52 -43.70
N GLY A 517 -47.90 21.41 -42.36
CA GLY A 517 -48.46 20.25 -41.61
C GLY A 517 -50.00 20.21 -41.67
N PRO A 518 -50.75 19.74 -40.64
CA PRO A 518 -50.40 19.04 -39.38
C PRO A 518 -51.35 17.83 -39.09
N PHE A 519 -51.37 17.36 -37.83
CA PHE A 519 -52.41 16.56 -37.11
C PHE A 519 -52.37 15.00 -37.10
N HIS A 520 -52.01 14.50 -35.90
CA HIS A 520 -52.73 13.60 -34.99
C HIS A 520 -53.58 12.39 -35.45
N HIS A 521 -53.35 11.34 -34.65
CA HIS A 521 -54.28 10.35 -34.07
C HIS A 521 -54.68 9.09 -34.86
N ASP A 522 -54.35 7.99 -34.16
CA ASP A 522 -55.15 6.81 -33.86
C ASP A 522 -55.01 5.53 -34.69
N MET A 523 -54.51 4.55 -33.91
CA MET A 523 -55.06 3.22 -33.65
C MET A 523 -55.08 2.17 -34.77
N GLU A 524 -54.41 1.06 -34.40
CA GLU A 524 -54.92 -0.32 -34.45
C GLU A 524 -55.29 -0.89 -35.83
N SER A 525 -54.98 -2.12 -36.19
CA SER A 525 -54.37 -3.28 -35.55
C SER A 525 -54.36 -4.40 -36.60
N VAL A 526 -53.84 -5.56 -36.20
CA VAL A 526 -54.13 -6.90 -36.76
C VAL A 526 -53.28 -7.32 -37.97
N ALA A 527 -52.65 -8.49 -38.02
CA ALA A 527 -52.24 -9.52 -37.05
C ALA A 527 -51.50 -10.62 -37.86
N VAL A 528 -51.16 -11.70 -37.15
CA VAL A 528 -51.11 -13.11 -37.63
C VAL A 528 -49.71 -13.55 -38.12
N ASP A 529 -49.04 -14.57 -37.57
CA ASP A 529 -49.43 -15.48 -36.48
C ASP A 529 -48.28 -16.40 -36.01
N THR A 530 -48.39 -16.78 -34.73
CA THR A 530 -48.14 -18.11 -34.11
C THR A 530 -46.79 -18.82 -34.22
N THR A 531 -46.13 -19.02 -33.07
CA THR A 531 -46.21 -20.24 -32.21
C THR A 531 -45.23 -20.03 -31.04
N MET A 532 -45.60 -20.03 -29.76
CA MET A 532 -46.02 -21.18 -28.96
C MET A 532 -46.84 -20.73 -27.74
N GLU A 533 -48.13 -21.07 -27.77
CA GLU A 533 -48.95 -21.34 -26.59
C GLU A 533 -48.61 -22.74 -26.07
N ARG A 534 -48.18 -22.85 -24.80
CA ARG A 534 -48.40 -24.00 -23.89
C ARG A 534 -47.68 -23.77 -22.56
N ALA A 535 -48.29 -22.99 -21.65
CA ALA A 535 -48.12 -23.14 -20.18
C ALA A 535 -48.89 -22.09 -19.36
N ARG A 536 -50.16 -21.77 -19.68
CA ARG A 536 -50.96 -20.92 -18.78
C ARG A 536 -52.46 -21.19 -18.88
N HIS A 537 -52.86 -22.40 -18.49
CA HIS A 537 -54.27 -22.67 -18.20
C HIS A 537 -54.50 -23.92 -17.33
N ILE A 538 -53.94 -23.98 -16.13
CA ILE A 538 -54.49 -24.84 -15.05
C ILE A 538 -54.26 -24.15 -13.71
N PHE A 539 -55.31 -23.49 -13.21
CA PHE A 539 -55.76 -23.37 -11.81
C PHE A 539 -56.36 -22.00 -11.52
N GLU A 540 -57.58 -21.79 -12.03
CA GLU A 540 -58.62 -21.10 -11.29
C GLU A 540 -59.96 -21.51 -11.90
N LEU A 541 -60.70 -22.38 -11.20
CA LEU A 541 -62.09 -22.15 -10.80
C LEU A 541 -62.69 -23.39 -10.14
N GLN A 542 -63.62 -23.10 -9.22
CA GLN A 542 -64.58 -23.95 -8.50
C GLN A 542 -64.16 -24.36 -7.09
N GLN A 543 -64.87 -24.04 -5.98
CA GLN A 543 -66.13 -23.34 -5.66
C GLN A 543 -65.94 -22.79 -4.22
N GLY A 544 -66.51 -21.67 -3.74
CA GLY A 544 -67.93 -21.38 -3.57
C GLY A 544 -68.32 -21.49 -2.08
N GLY A 545 -68.94 -20.45 -1.50
CA GLY A 545 -69.85 -20.61 -0.34
C GLY A 545 -69.64 -19.74 0.91
N ARG A 546 -70.32 -18.56 0.91
CA ARG A 546 -71.16 -17.95 1.97
C ARG A 546 -70.84 -18.12 3.48
N GLY A 547 -70.96 -17.00 4.22
CA GLY A 547 -71.67 -17.00 5.53
C GLY A 547 -71.22 -16.01 6.62
N HIS A 548 -71.86 -14.84 6.66
CA HIS A 548 -72.34 -14.04 7.80
C HIS A 548 -71.72 -14.07 9.24
N ASP A 549 -71.60 -12.83 9.76
CA ASP A 549 -72.06 -12.30 11.07
C ASP A 549 -71.15 -12.24 12.33
N LYS A 550 -70.95 -10.97 12.74
CA LYS A 550 -71.21 -10.37 14.08
C LYS A 550 -70.22 -10.54 15.26
N HIS A 551 -69.64 -9.39 15.60
CA HIS A 551 -69.79 -8.60 16.84
C HIS A 551 -69.52 -9.22 18.23
N THR A 552 -68.93 -8.34 19.06
CA THR A 552 -69.00 -8.20 20.55
C THR A 552 -68.18 -9.21 21.37
N SER A 553 -67.54 -8.87 22.49
CA SER A 553 -67.23 -7.61 23.20
C SER A 553 -66.49 -8.01 24.49
N ASP A 554 -65.59 -7.12 24.96
CA ASP A 554 -65.26 -6.82 26.37
C ASP A 554 -64.73 -7.93 27.32
N LEU A 555 -63.52 -7.72 27.86
CA LEU A 555 -63.31 -7.10 29.19
C LEU A 555 -61.82 -7.14 29.61
N THR A 556 -61.31 -5.94 29.87
CA THR A 556 -60.02 -5.47 30.44
C THR A 556 -59.83 -5.81 31.95
N PRO A 557 -58.85 -5.27 32.73
CA PRO A 557 -57.58 -4.56 32.43
C PRO A 557 -56.36 -5.03 33.28
N LYS A 558 -55.14 -4.65 32.86
CA LYS A 558 -54.19 -3.86 33.68
C LYS A 558 -53.02 -3.34 32.81
N ASN A 559 -53.06 -2.04 32.57
CA ASN A 559 -52.01 -1.18 32.01
C ASN A 559 -51.36 -0.42 33.21
N PRO A 560 -50.20 0.29 33.10
CA PRO A 560 -50.03 1.36 32.11
C PRO A 560 -48.63 1.56 31.48
N THR A 561 -48.63 1.67 30.15
CA THR A 561 -48.01 2.70 29.29
C THR A 561 -46.56 3.17 29.53
N TRP A 562 -45.73 3.00 28.50
CA TRP A 562 -45.04 4.10 27.79
C TRP A 562 -44.87 3.72 26.30
N GLU A 563 -45.47 4.52 25.41
CA GLU A 563 -45.36 4.44 23.95
C GLU A 563 -44.30 5.44 23.44
N CYS A 564 -43.61 5.06 22.37
CA CYS A 564 -42.86 5.95 21.45
C CYS A 564 -43.28 5.61 19.99
N PRO A 565 -43.21 6.56 19.05
CA PRO A 565 -44.10 6.58 17.87
C PRO A 565 -43.59 5.79 16.67
N ASN A 566 -44.55 5.17 15.98
CA ASN A 566 -44.42 4.52 14.67
C ASN A 566 -44.07 5.52 13.55
N ASN A 567 -43.04 5.19 12.76
CA ASN A 567 -43.02 5.31 11.30
C ASN A 567 -41.69 4.80 10.73
N TRP A 568 -41.50 3.47 10.72
CA TRP A 568 -40.53 2.82 9.84
C TRP A 568 -41.17 1.55 9.28
N GLN A 569 -41.76 1.71 8.09
CA GLN A 569 -42.09 0.57 7.24
C GLN A 569 -40.78 -0.08 6.81
N SER A 570 -40.62 -1.34 7.18
CA SER A 570 -39.58 -2.22 6.65
C SER A 570 -39.74 -2.36 5.12
N PRO A 571 -38.70 -2.13 4.30
CA PRO A 571 -38.73 -2.57 2.92
C PRO A 571 -38.47 -4.08 2.91
N THR A 572 -39.54 -4.85 3.02
CA THR A 572 -39.58 -6.22 2.51
C THR A 572 -39.93 -6.14 1.03
N GLY A 573 -39.12 -6.74 0.17
CA GLY A 573 -39.49 -6.98 -1.23
C GLY A 573 -38.53 -6.41 -2.27
N THR A 574 -37.32 -6.97 -2.36
CA THR A 574 -36.62 -7.12 -3.65
C THR A 574 -35.91 -8.46 -3.65
N GLN A 575 -36.71 -9.51 -3.82
CA GLN A 575 -36.22 -10.79 -4.32
C GLN A 575 -35.94 -10.57 -5.81
N TRP A 576 -34.66 -10.58 -6.18
CA TRP A 576 -34.17 -10.35 -7.55
C TRP A 576 -34.92 -11.23 -8.55
N THR A 577 -35.67 -10.62 -9.47
CA THR A 577 -36.37 -11.33 -10.55
C THR A 577 -35.49 -11.64 -11.76
N PHE A 578 -34.16 -11.61 -11.62
CA PHE A 578 -33.20 -11.89 -12.70
C PHE A 578 -32.75 -13.36 -12.78
N ASP A 579 -32.91 -14.17 -11.72
CA ASP A 579 -32.30 -15.52 -11.60
C ASP A 579 -33.02 -16.63 -12.43
N MET A 580 -34.18 -16.32 -13.00
CA MET A 580 -34.98 -17.32 -13.74
C MET A 580 -34.41 -17.61 -15.13
N SER A 581 -33.79 -16.64 -15.81
CA SER A 581 -33.39 -16.78 -17.22
C SER A 581 -32.32 -17.85 -17.45
N GLU A 582 -31.24 -17.84 -16.67
CA GLU A 582 -30.10 -18.73 -16.82
C GLU A 582 -30.47 -20.17 -16.46
N LYS A 583 -31.27 -20.35 -15.40
CA LYS A 583 -31.80 -21.66 -15.01
C LYS A 583 -32.62 -22.29 -16.14
N PHE A 584 -33.52 -21.52 -16.77
CA PHE A 584 -34.30 -21.99 -17.90
C PHE A 584 -33.42 -22.37 -19.09
N GLN A 585 -32.42 -21.55 -19.42
CA GLN A 585 -31.47 -21.85 -20.50
C GLN A 585 -30.67 -23.14 -20.24
N LEU A 586 -30.25 -23.38 -18.98
CA LEU A 586 -29.58 -24.63 -18.61
C LEU A 586 -30.49 -25.85 -18.77
N LEU A 587 -31.73 -25.78 -18.29
CA LEU A 587 -32.71 -26.87 -18.41
C LEU A 587 -33.07 -27.14 -19.87
N GLU A 588 -33.30 -26.10 -20.66
CA GLU A 588 -33.60 -26.19 -22.08
C GLU A 588 -32.44 -26.80 -22.86
N GLY A 589 -31.21 -26.33 -22.63
CA GLY A 589 -30.01 -26.91 -23.24
C GLY A 589 -29.85 -28.41 -22.91
N LEU A 590 -30.06 -28.79 -21.64
CA LEU A 590 -30.01 -30.19 -21.22
C LEU A 590 -31.09 -31.04 -21.92
N ALA A 591 -32.31 -30.51 -22.01
CA ALA A 591 -33.44 -31.15 -22.71
C ALA A 591 -33.17 -31.31 -24.21
N ASN A 592 -32.53 -30.30 -24.84
CA ASN A 592 -32.12 -30.30 -26.25
C ASN A 592 -30.87 -31.16 -26.53
N GLY A 593 -30.44 -31.99 -25.58
CA GLY A 593 -29.35 -32.93 -25.79
C GLY A 593 -27.95 -32.38 -25.49
N HIS A 594 -27.79 -31.09 -25.15
CA HIS A 594 -26.47 -30.53 -24.80
C HIS A 594 -25.96 -31.08 -23.46
N LYS A 595 -24.64 -31.22 -23.32
CA LYS A 595 -24.00 -31.58 -22.04
C LYS A 595 -23.88 -30.34 -21.16
N LEU A 596 -24.05 -30.50 -19.85
CA LEU A 596 -23.93 -29.39 -18.87
C LEU A 596 -22.59 -28.66 -19.02
N ARG A 597 -21.50 -29.39 -19.25
CA ARG A 597 -20.18 -28.84 -19.54
C ARG A 597 -20.18 -27.83 -20.69
N LYS A 598 -20.85 -28.16 -21.81
CA LYS A 598 -20.90 -27.26 -22.97
C LYS A 598 -21.60 -25.95 -22.60
N LEU A 599 -22.70 -26.05 -21.84
CA LEU A 599 -23.46 -24.90 -21.38
C LEU A 599 -22.63 -24.04 -20.42
N ILE A 600 -21.96 -24.64 -19.42
CA ILE A 600 -21.09 -23.89 -18.49
C ILE A 600 -19.97 -23.15 -19.24
N LEU A 601 -19.35 -23.80 -20.23
CA LEU A 601 -18.30 -23.18 -21.06
C LEU A 601 -18.83 -22.08 -21.99
N GLU A 602 -20.13 -22.08 -22.34
CA GLU A 602 -20.77 -21.00 -23.11
C GLU A 602 -21.08 -19.77 -22.23
N PHE A 603 -21.28 -19.96 -20.92
CA PHE A 603 -21.62 -18.90 -19.96
C PHE A 603 -20.44 -18.42 -19.12
N GLN A 604 -19.24 -19.00 -19.25
CA GLN A 604 -18.06 -18.48 -18.59
C GLN A 604 -17.70 -17.10 -19.14
N VAL A 605 -17.13 -16.25 -18.28
CA VAL A 605 -16.77 -14.88 -18.64
C VAL A 605 -15.25 -14.75 -18.62
N GLU A 606 -14.69 -14.25 -19.71
CA GLU A 606 -13.28 -13.93 -19.85
C GLU A 606 -12.90 -12.74 -18.94
N SER A 607 -11.77 -12.82 -18.24
CA SER A 607 -11.31 -11.72 -17.40
C SER A 607 -9.80 -11.73 -17.13
N PRO A 608 -9.08 -10.62 -17.37
CA PRO A 608 -9.57 -9.43 -18.08
C PRO A 608 -9.82 -9.74 -19.57
N THR A 609 -10.71 -9.00 -20.24
CA THR A 609 -10.97 -9.18 -21.67
C THR A 609 -9.67 -9.17 -22.49
N GLY A 610 -9.46 -10.21 -23.32
CA GLY A 610 -8.22 -10.46 -24.06
C GLY A 610 -7.20 -11.35 -23.33
N SER A 611 -7.59 -12.03 -22.24
CA SER A 611 -6.74 -12.95 -21.47
C SER A 611 -7.11 -14.42 -21.71
N ASP A 612 -6.26 -15.33 -21.22
CA ASP A 612 -6.55 -16.78 -21.22
C ASP A 612 -7.32 -17.23 -19.95
N ASP A 613 -7.72 -16.28 -19.10
CA ASP A 613 -8.37 -16.54 -17.82
C ASP A 613 -9.89 -16.36 -17.91
N TYR A 614 -10.63 -17.34 -17.40
CA TYR A 614 -12.10 -17.35 -17.39
C TYR A 614 -12.62 -17.63 -15.99
N PHE A 615 -13.69 -16.93 -15.61
CA PHE A 615 -14.41 -17.20 -14.38
C PHE A 615 -15.86 -17.59 -14.65
N ILE A 616 -16.45 -18.30 -13.69
CA ILE A 616 -17.87 -18.64 -13.69
C ILE A 616 -18.64 -17.59 -12.88
N PRO A 617 -19.55 -16.84 -13.51
CA PRO A 617 -20.37 -15.86 -12.81
C PRO A 617 -21.24 -16.46 -11.71
N ASP A 618 -21.40 -15.76 -10.59
CA ASP A 618 -22.16 -16.27 -9.43
C ASP A 618 -23.65 -16.53 -9.72
N ASN A 619 -24.28 -15.80 -10.64
CA ASN A 619 -25.65 -16.10 -11.11
C ASN A 619 -25.72 -17.49 -11.78
N LEU A 620 -24.70 -17.89 -12.56
CA LEU A 620 -24.66 -19.24 -13.13
C LEU A 620 -24.51 -20.32 -12.04
N ILE A 621 -23.70 -20.05 -11.02
CA ILE A 621 -23.52 -20.95 -9.87
C ILE A 621 -24.84 -21.08 -9.10
N ASN A 622 -25.56 -19.97 -8.93
CA ASN A 622 -26.86 -19.96 -8.25
C ASN A 622 -27.91 -20.75 -9.04
N ALA A 623 -27.93 -20.58 -10.37
CA ALA A 623 -28.82 -21.27 -11.31
C ALA A 623 -28.67 -22.81 -11.32
N LEU A 624 -27.57 -23.37 -10.79
CA LEU A 624 -27.42 -24.81 -10.53
C LEU A 624 -28.27 -25.25 -9.32
N GLU A 625 -29.57 -25.16 -9.49
CA GLU A 625 -30.57 -25.61 -8.54
C GLU A 625 -30.86 -27.11 -8.68
N HIS A 626 -31.66 -27.63 -7.75
CA HIS A 626 -31.90 -29.05 -7.57
C HIS A 626 -32.38 -29.74 -8.86
N ASP A 627 -33.26 -29.10 -9.63
CA ASP A 627 -33.78 -29.62 -10.90
C ASP A 627 -32.72 -29.70 -12.01
N VAL A 628 -31.86 -28.68 -12.16
CA VAL A 628 -30.75 -28.68 -13.13
C VAL A 628 -29.78 -29.83 -12.82
N ILE A 629 -29.43 -30.01 -11.55
CA ILE A 629 -28.52 -31.09 -11.13
C ILE A 629 -29.17 -32.46 -11.34
N VAL A 630 -30.44 -32.66 -10.98
CA VAL A 630 -31.16 -33.91 -11.24
C VAL A 630 -31.23 -34.22 -12.74
N ALA A 631 -31.55 -33.21 -13.57
CA ALA A 631 -31.62 -33.38 -15.02
C ALA A 631 -30.26 -33.82 -15.60
N HIS A 632 -29.16 -33.24 -15.13
CA HIS A 632 -27.82 -33.65 -15.52
C HIS A 632 -27.49 -35.09 -15.06
N LEU A 633 -27.70 -35.40 -13.77
CA LEU A 633 -27.35 -36.70 -13.19
C LEU A 633 -28.11 -37.86 -13.84
N LYS A 634 -29.41 -37.69 -14.10
CA LYS A 634 -30.21 -38.72 -14.80
C LYS A 634 -29.75 -38.97 -16.23
N LYS A 635 -29.28 -37.91 -16.89
CA LYS A 635 -28.88 -37.98 -18.30
C LYS A 635 -27.53 -38.68 -18.48
N GLU A 636 -26.54 -38.36 -17.65
CA GLU A 636 -25.19 -38.92 -17.80
C GLU A 636 -25.01 -40.23 -17.01
N HIS A 637 -25.84 -40.52 -16.01
CA HIS A 637 -25.72 -41.72 -15.16
C HIS A 637 -26.99 -42.56 -15.15
N SER A 638 -27.01 -43.58 -16.02
CA SER A 638 -28.16 -44.49 -16.21
C SER A 638 -28.63 -45.23 -14.94
N GLU A 639 -27.75 -45.40 -13.96
CA GLU A 639 -28.06 -45.97 -12.64
C GLU A 639 -28.92 -45.02 -11.77
N LEU A 640 -28.64 -43.72 -11.80
CA LEU A 640 -29.39 -42.69 -11.08
C LEU A 640 -30.72 -42.37 -11.77
N ALA A 641 -30.81 -42.63 -13.08
CA ALA A 641 -32.09 -42.62 -13.79
C ALA A 641 -33.06 -43.71 -13.29
N ARG A 642 -32.53 -44.84 -12.81
CA ARG A 642 -33.32 -45.96 -12.24
C ARG A 642 -33.61 -45.78 -10.76
N ASP A 643 -32.67 -45.22 -9.99
CA ASP A 643 -32.83 -44.93 -8.56
C ASP A 643 -33.12 -43.43 -8.33
N ASN A 644 -34.37 -43.05 -8.56
CA ASN A 644 -34.80 -41.66 -8.48
C ASN A 644 -34.63 -41.08 -7.06
N GLN A 645 -34.74 -41.90 -6.01
CA GLN A 645 -34.59 -41.45 -4.64
C GLN A 645 -33.14 -41.01 -4.35
N LYS A 646 -32.16 -41.85 -4.74
CA LYS A 646 -30.74 -41.49 -4.59
C LYS A 646 -30.33 -40.30 -5.44
N CYS A 647 -30.86 -40.18 -6.66
CA CYS A 647 -30.58 -39.03 -7.53
C CYS A 647 -30.99 -37.70 -6.87
N HIS A 648 -32.17 -37.66 -6.27
CA HIS A 648 -32.67 -36.48 -5.56
C HIS A 648 -31.88 -36.21 -4.27
N GLU A 649 -31.45 -37.25 -3.56
CA GLU A 649 -30.60 -37.12 -2.38
C GLU A 649 -29.24 -36.48 -2.73
N TYR A 650 -28.58 -36.96 -3.79
CA TYR A 650 -27.31 -36.40 -4.25
C TYR A 650 -27.45 -34.95 -4.68
N ALA A 651 -28.51 -34.63 -5.43
CA ALA A 651 -28.78 -33.25 -5.85
C ALA A 651 -28.99 -32.31 -4.65
N ARG A 652 -29.71 -32.72 -3.61
CA ARG A 652 -29.86 -31.93 -2.38
C ARG A 652 -28.52 -31.69 -1.69
N THR A 653 -27.70 -32.73 -1.56
CA THR A 653 -26.36 -32.63 -0.96
C THR A 653 -25.46 -31.67 -1.72
N ILE A 654 -25.51 -31.69 -3.06
CA ILE A 654 -24.71 -30.81 -3.90
C ILE A 654 -25.20 -29.36 -3.81
N CYS A 655 -26.50 -29.12 -3.96
CA CYS A 655 -27.08 -27.77 -3.91
C CYS A 655 -26.88 -27.10 -2.56
N ALA A 656 -26.81 -27.86 -1.46
CA ALA A 656 -26.66 -27.31 -0.12
C ALA A 656 -25.32 -26.58 0.10
N SER A 657 -24.21 -27.09 -0.46
CA SER A 657 -22.88 -26.56 -0.12
C SER A 657 -21.73 -26.89 -1.08
N LYS A 658 -21.99 -27.48 -2.25
CA LYS A 658 -20.95 -28.06 -3.13
C LYS A 658 -21.12 -27.71 -4.61
N LYS A 659 -21.78 -26.60 -4.92
CA LYS A 659 -22.07 -26.20 -6.31
C LYS A 659 -20.78 -25.87 -7.08
N ARG A 660 -19.81 -25.20 -6.43
CA ARG A 660 -18.51 -24.86 -7.04
C ARG A 660 -17.67 -26.11 -7.27
N LEU A 661 -17.62 -27.01 -6.27
CA LEU A 661 -16.98 -28.32 -6.42
C LEU A 661 -17.64 -29.16 -7.53
N PHE A 662 -18.96 -29.12 -7.66
CA PHE A 662 -19.68 -29.81 -8.73
C PHE A 662 -19.31 -29.27 -10.12
N ILE A 663 -19.26 -27.95 -10.30
CA ILE A 663 -18.76 -27.34 -11.55
C ILE A 663 -17.32 -27.77 -11.83
N LEU A 664 -16.46 -27.74 -10.82
CA LEU A 664 -15.04 -28.06 -10.96
C LEU A 664 -14.80 -29.53 -11.32
N LEU A 665 -15.55 -30.46 -10.68
CA LEU A 665 -15.37 -31.90 -10.83
C LEU A 665 -16.11 -32.49 -12.03
N VAL A 666 -17.28 -31.93 -12.37
CA VAL A 666 -18.20 -32.49 -13.36
C VAL A 666 -18.38 -31.56 -14.57
N GLY A 667 -18.33 -30.24 -14.34
CA GLY A 667 -18.46 -29.22 -15.38
C GLY A 667 -17.18 -29.03 -16.21
N PHE A 668 -16.00 -29.02 -15.58
CA PHE A 668 -14.72 -29.00 -16.27
C PHE A 668 -14.16 -30.43 -16.40
N LYS A 669 -13.54 -30.76 -17.54
CA LYS A 669 -12.97 -32.10 -17.81
C LYS A 669 -11.73 -32.32 -16.95
N LEU A 670 -11.90 -32.56 -15.67
CA LEU A 670 -11.05 -33.54 -15.02
C LEU A 670 -11.39 -34.88 -15.70
N ASN A 671 -10.39 -35.68 -16.06
CA ASN A 671 -10.63 -37.02 -16.64
C ASN A 671 -11.05 -38.00 -15.53
N VAL A 672 -11.84 -37.49 -14.59
CA VAL A 672 -12.20 -38.11 -13.32
C VAL A 672 -13.54 -38.77 -13.55
N ASP A 673 -13.54 -40.10 -13.41
CA ASP A 673 -14.75 -40.90 -13.45
C ASP A 673 -15.76 -40.37 -12.41
N TRP A 674 -17.05 -40.47 -12.73
CA TRP A 674 -18.16 -40.14 -11.85
C TRP A 674 -17.98 -40.77 -10.46
N GLU A 675 -17.50 -42.01 -10.37
CA GLU A 675 -17.28 -42.66 -9.07
C GLU A 675 -16.23 -41.93 -8.22
N LYS A 676 -15.18 -41.35 -8.83
CA LYS A 676 -14.18 -40.53 -8.12
C LYS A 676 -14.71 -39.13 -7.78
N ALA A 677 -15.54 -38.53 -8.64
CA ALA A 677 -16.16 -37.23 -8.36
C ALA A 677 -17.21 -37.34 -7.23
N LYS A 678 -18.01 -38.40 -7.28
CA LYS A 678 -19.06 -38.75 -6.32
C LYS A 678 -18.51 -38.96 -4.91
N THR A 679 -17.34 -39.59 -4.74
CA THR A 679 -16.73 -39.74 -3.41
C THR A 679 -16.45 -38.38 -2.77
N ILE A 680 -15.97 -37.39 -3.53
CA ILE A 680 -15.71 -36.03 -3.01
C ILE A 680 -17.03 -35.27 -2.78
N LEU A 681 -17.94 -35.28 -3.76
CA LEU A 681 -19.20 -34.53 -3.68
C LEU A 681 -20.13 -35.04 -2.57
N LEU A 682 -20.05 -36.31 -2.20
CA LEU A 682 -20.90 -36.88 -1.15
C LEU A 682 -20.20 -36.94 0.21
N HIS A 683 -18.89 -36.70 0.29
CA HIS A 683 -18.18 -36.68 1.56
C HIS A 683 -18.59 -35.45 2.40
N GLU A 684 -18.68 -35.64 3.72
CA GLU A 684 -19.08 -34.58 4.65
C GLU A 684 -17.99 -33.54 4.87
N ALA A 685 -16.71 -33.89 4.67
CA ALA A 685 -15.58 -32.97 4.92
C ALA A 685 -15.26 -31.99 3.78
N PHE A 686 -15.94 -32.09 2.63
CA PHE A 686 -15.66 -31.26 1.45
C PHE A 686 -16.83 -30.34 1.14
N HIS A 687 -16.63 -29.04 1.14
CA HIS A 687 -17.61 -28.05 0.72
C HIS A 687 -16.93 -26.98 -0.14
N ASP A 688 -17.72 -26.06 -0.68
CA ASP A 688 -17.19 -24.96 -1.48
C ASP A 688 -16.30 -23.99 -0.66
N LYS A 689 -16.44 -23.98 0.69
CA LYS A 689 -15.67 -23.11 1.60
C LYS A 689 -14.23 -23.57 1.83
N GLU A 690 -13.91 -24.82 1.53
CA GLU A 690 -12.56 -25.38 1.67
C GLU A 690 -11.64 -25.02 0.49
N LEU A 691 -12.21 -24.46 -0.59
CA LEU A 691 -11.44 -23.87 -1.70
C LEU A 691 -10.74 -22.57 -1.26
N PRO A 692 -9.54 -22.25 -1.80
CA PRO A 692 -8.75 -23.06 -2.72
C PRO A 692 -7.94 -24.16 -2.01
N PHE A 693 -7.69 -25.27 -2.71
CA PHE A 693 -6.73 -26.29 -2.27
C PHE A 693 -5.30 -25.84 -2.57
N CYS A 694 -4.42 -25.97 -1.57
CA CYS A 694 -3.01 -25.56 -1.62
C CYS A 694 -2.09 -26.73 -2.00
N ARG A 695 -0.92 -26.44 -2.56
CA ARG A 695 0.09 -27.46 -2.85
C ARG A 695 0.76 -27.94 -1.56
N GLY A 696 0.79 -29.25 -1.36
CA GLY A 696 1.51 -29.92 -0.28
C GLY A 696 2.89 -30.44 -0.70
N PRO A 697 3.49 -31.34 0.11
CA PRO A 697 4.79 -31.93 -0.16
C PRO A 697 4.86 -32.62 -1.52
N ILE A 698 6.03 -32.56 -2.14
CA ILE A 698 6.31 -33.28 -3.38
C ILE A 698 6.54 -34.76 -3.03
N ARG A 699 5.77 -35.65 -3.67
CA ARG A 699 5.92 -37.11 -3.58
C ARG A 699 6.26 -37.65 -4.97
N GLY A 700 7.54 -37.92 -5.22
CA GLY A 700 8.03 -38.31 -6.56
C GLY A 700 8.01 -37.12 -7.55
N ASN A 701 7.35 -37.29 -8.70
CA ASN A 701 7.19 -36.25 -9.73
C ASN A 701 5.90 -35.41 -9.60
N SER A 702 5.12 -35.62 -8.52
CA SER A 702 3.85 -34.93 -8.30
C SER A 702 3.77 -34.34 -6.88
N TYR A 703 2.86 -33.40 -6.66
CA TYR A 703 2.54 -32.87 -5.35
C TYR A 703 1.14 -33.31 -4.94
N VAL A 704 0.87 -33.37 -3.64
CA VAL A 704 -0.47 -33.61 -3.10
C VAL A 704 -1.19 -32.27 -2.88
N LEU A 705 -2.52 -32.29 -2.87
CA LEU A 705 -3.32 -31.12 -2.49
C LEU A 705 -3.71 -31.20 -1.02
N CYS A 706 -3.68 -30.04 -0.37
CA CYS A 706 -4.00 -29.85 1.03
C CYS A 706 -5.12 -28.82 1.17
N ASN A 707 -5.79 -28.83 2.33
CA ASN A 707 -6.70 -27.75 2.69
C ASN A 707 -5.96 -26.41 2.77
N ARG A 708 -6.73 -25.33 2.58
CA ARG A 708 -6.27 -23.95 2.75
C ARG A 708 -5.53 -23.78 4.09
N ASP A 709 -4.37 -23.13 4.04
CA ASP A 709 -3.47 -22.86 5.17
C ASP A 709 -3.00 -24.12 5.94
N HIS A 710 -3.05 -25.31 5.31
CA HIS A 710 -2.72 -26.59 5.96
C HIS A 710 -3.47 -26.84 7.27
N LYS A 711 -4.70 -26.31 7.40
CA LYS A 711 -5.55 -26.48 8.61
C LYS A 711 -5.71 -27.97 8.93
N GLY A 712 -5.21 -28.38 10.11
CA GLY A 712 -5.23 -29.76 10.59
C GLY A 712 -3.91 -30.53 10.45
N CYS A 713 -2.84 -29.92 9.92
CA CYS A 713 -1.51 -30.53 9.87
C CYS A 713 -0.80 -30.39 11.23
N VAL A 714 -0.31 -31.51 11.78
CA VAL A 714 0.27 -31.57 13.14
C VAL A 714 1.82 -31.57 13.13
N GLN A 715 2.47 -31.60 11.96
CA GLN A 715 3.92 -31.78 11.82
C GLN A 715 4.60 -30.62 11.07
N GLU A 716 5.71 -30.10 11.60
CA GLU A 716 6.53 -29.01 11.03
C GLU A 716 7.16 -29.37 9.66
N ASN A 717 7.44 -30.65 9.42
CA ASN A 717 8.05 -31.12 8.16
C ASN A 717 7.02 -31.45 7.06
N HIS A 718 5.73 -31.35 7.35
CA HIS A 718 4.62 -31.63 6.42
C HIS A 718 4.62 -33.01 5.72
N ASP A 719 5.44 -34.00 6.11
CA ASP A 719 5.60 -35.29 5.38
C ASP A 719 4.29 -36.08 5.16
N ASN A 720 3.32 -35.95 6.08
CA ASN A 720 1.99 -36.58 6.00
C ASN A 720 0.86 -35.61 5.62
N CYS A 721 1.18 -34.41 5.11
CA CYS A 721 0.20 -33.42 4.71
C CYS A 721 -0.39 -33.80 3.34
N GLY A 722 -1.72 -33.86 3.21
CA GLY A 722 -2.42 -34.21 1.97
C GLY A 722 -3.87 -34.64 2.23
N LEU A 723 -4.75 -34.44 1.26
CA LEU A 723 -6.14 -34.91 1.32
C LEU A 723 -6.19 -36.42 0.98
N PRO A 724 -6.55 -37.31 1.93
CA PRO A 724 -6.48 -38.77 1.70
C PRO A 724 -7.31 -39.23 0.50
N LEU A 725 -8.45 -38.59 0.27
CA LEU A 725 -9.36 -38.90 -0.85
C LEU A 725 -8.79 -38.52 -2.23
N LEU A 726 -7.73 -37.73 -2.28
CA LEU A 726 -7.02 -37.35 -3.51
C LEU A 726 -5.72 -38.15 -3.71
N GLN A 727 -5.39 -39.09 -2.81
CA GLN A 727 -4.13 -39.81 -2.88
C GLN A 727 -4.05 -40.77 -4.08
N ASP A 728 -5.18 -41.32 -4.50
CA ASP A 728 -5.30 -42.24 -5.65
C ASP A 728 -5.62 -41.52 -6.97
N TRP A 729 -5.44 -40.21 -7.01
CA TRP A 729 -5.64 -39.40 -8.20
C TRP A 729 -4.37 -39.32 -9.04
N GLU A 730 -4.54 -39.33 -10.37
CA GLU A 730 -3.43 -39.19 -11.29
C GLU A 730 -2.83 -37.78 -11.17
N ALA A 731 -1.51 -37.67 -11.36
CA ALA A 731 -0.80 -36.40 -11.26
C ALA A 731 -1.39 -35.32 -12.19
N HIS A 732 -1.87 -35.72 -13.37
CA HIS A 732 -2.51 -34.81 -14.33
C HIS A 732 -3.84 -34.25 -13.81
N ASP A 733 -4.66 -35.06 -13.14
CA ASP A 733 -5.94 -34.62 -12.59
C ASP A 733 -5.72 -33.67 -11.41
N ILE A 734 -4.72 -33.94 -10.56
CA ILE A 734 -4.32 -33.05 -9.47
C ILE A 734 -3.87 -31.68 -10.00
N GLN A 735 -3.05 -31.66 -11.05
CA GLN A 735 -2.59 -30.42 -11.67
C GLN A 735 -3.75 -29.63 -12.31
N THR A 736 -4.68 -30.32 -12.96
CA THR A 736 -5.86 -29.70 -13.57
C THR A 736 -6.79 -29.12 -12.51
N LEU A 737 -7.05 -29.86 -11.43
CA LEU A 737 -7.84 -29.37 -10.28
C LEU A 737 -7.19 -28.14 -9.65
N GLN A 738 -5.87 -28.16 -9.50
CA GLN A 738 -5.10 -27.05 -8.94
C GLN A 738 -5.17 -25.77 -9.79
N ARG A 739 -5.22 -25.92 -11.12
CA ARG A 739 -5.33 -24.83 -12.09
C ARG A 739 -6.77 -24.31 -12.21
N ASP A 740 -7.73 -25.21 -12.40
CA ASP A 740 -9.09 -24.85 -12.81
C ASP A 740 -9.95 -24.37 -11.63
N GLN A 741 -9.57 -24.68 -10.38
CA GLN A 741 -10.29 -24.21 -9.19
C GLN A 741 -10.46 -22.69 -9.11
N TRP A 742 -9.57 -21.91 -9.74
CA TRP A 742 -9.62 -20.44 -9.69
C TRP A 742 -10.78 -19.88 -10.52
N SER A 743 -11.25 -20.61 -11.54
CA SER A 743 -12.39 -20.21 -12.38
C SER A 743 -13.71 -20.11 -11.60
N VAL A 744 -13.88 -20.90 -10.54
CA VAL A 744 -15.08 -20.89 -9.69
C VAL A 744 -14.89 -20.08 -8.41
N GLN A 745 -13.83 -19.27 -8.32
CA GLN A 745 -13.44 -18.54 -7.11
C GLN A 745 -13.37 -17.03 -7.27
N ALA A 746 -13.98 -16.47 -8.33
CA ALA A 746 -14.03 -15.03 -8.51
C ALA A 746 -14.64 -14.32 -7.27
N PRO A 747 -13.99 -13.25 -6.76
CA PRO A 747 -14.40 -12.57 -5.53
C PRO A 747 -15.74 -11.83 -5.70
N ARG A 748 -16.38 -11.53 -4.56
CA ARG A 748 -17.61 -10.74 -4.50
C ARG A 748 -17.39 -9.45 -3.74
N PHE A 749 -17.64 -8.32 -4.38
CA PHE A 749 -17.58 -6.99 -3.81
C PHE A 749 -18.94 -6.59 -3.25
N MET A 750 -19.23 -7.08 -2.04
CA MET A 750 -20.53 -6.85 -1.39
C MET A 750 -20.39 -5.94 -0.18
N SER A 751 -21.15 -4.85 -0.15
CA SER A 751 -21.37 -4.02 1.04
C SER A 751 -22.70 -4.42 1.68
N PHE A 752 -22.67 -4.63 3.00
CA PHE A 752 -23.84 -4.91 3.83
C PHE A 752 -23.96 -3.80 4.88
N HIS A 753 -25.15 -3.25 5.07
CA HIS A 753 -25.43 -2.21 6.08
C HIS A 753 -24.53 -0.96 6.01
N GLY A 754 -23.97 -0.63 4.86
CA GLY A 754 -23.10 0.54 4.68
C GLY A 754 -21.66 0.33 5.16
N GLU A 755 -21.26 -0.90 5.50
CA GLU A 755 -19.86 -1.23 5.80
C GLU A 755 -19.01 -1.26 4.52
N ILE A 756 -17.75 -0.83 4.64
CA ILE A 756 -16.77 -0.85 3.55
C ILE A 756 -15.98 -2.16 3.64
N PRO A 757 -16.18 -3.12 2.72
CA PRO A 757 -15.52 -4.41 2.79
C PRO A 757 -14.00 -4.30 2.52
N HIS A 758 -13.22 -5.10 3.25
CA HIS A 758 -11.82 -5.39 2.92
C HIS A 758 -11.67 -6.85 2.49
N LEU A 759 -11.18 -7.09 1.28
CA LEU A 759 -10.96 -8.44 0.75
C LEU A 759 -9.47 -8.80 0.73
N ALA A 760 -9.07 -9.78 1.53
CA ALA A 760 -7.73 -10.38 1.44
C ALA A 760 -7.72 -11.47 0.37
N LEU A 761 -7.23 -11.15 -0.83
CA LEU A 761 -7.33 -12.03 -1.99
C LEU A 761 -6.03 -12.83 -2.23
N PRO A 762 -6.12 -14.12 -2.61
CA PRO A 762 -4.95 -14.91 -3.00
C PRO A 762 -4.34 -14.45 -4.33
N ASP A 763 -3.03 -14.62 -4.49
CA ASP A 763 -2.26 -14.15 -5.68
C ASP A 763 -2.74 -14.68 -7.03
N ARG A 764 -3.45 -15.82 -7.06
CA ARG A 764 -3.95 -16.47 -8.29
C ARG A 764 -5.43 -16.26 -8.55
N VAL A 765 -6.08 -15.37 -7.80
CA VAL A 765 -7.50 -15.10 -7.98
C VAL A 765 -7.76 -14.51 -9.37
N ILE A 766 -8.83 -14.99 -10.03
CA ILE A 766 -9.33 -14.36 -11.25
C ILE A 766 -10.33 -13.28 -10.82
N MET A 767 -10.02 -12.02 -11.14
CA MET A 767 -10.89 -10.90 -10.79
C MET A 767 -12.16 -10.92 -11.67
N PRO A 768 -13.33 -10.52 -11.17
CA PRO A 768 -14.57 -10.49 -11.96
C PRO A 768 -14.66 -9.21 -12.82
N PHE A 769 -13.57 -8.84 -13.51
CA PHE A 769 -13.48 -7.60 -14.30
C PHE A 769 -13.84 -7.85 -15.76
N ILE A 770 -15.03 -7.42 -16.17
CA ILE A 770 -15.46 -7.48 -17.57
C ILE A 770 -14.81 -6.40 -18.43
N GLU A 771 -14.36 -5.31 -17.80
CA GLU A 771 -13.52 -4.28 -18.40
C GLU A 771 -12.40 -3.94 -17.42
N ASN A 772 -11.14 -3.93 -17.88
CA ASN A 772 -9.99 -3.58 -17.05
C ASN A 772 -9.01 -2.73 -17.88
N ASN A 773 -8.99 -1.42 -17.62
CA ASN A 773 -8.17 -0.48 -18.36
C ASN A 773 -6.81 -0.22 -17.68
N GLU A 774 -6.31 -1.18 -16.89
CA GLU A 774 -5.01 -1.04 -16.21
C GLU A 774 -3.89 -0.70 -17.19
N ASN A 775 -3.88 -1.19 -18.43
CA ASN A 775 -2.78 -0.91 -19.38
C ASN A 775 -3.02 0.33 -20.26
N ASP A 776 -4.27 0.74 -20.46
CA ASP A 776 -4.65 1.77 -21.43
C ASP A 776 -4.88 3.16 -20.80
N GLU A 777 -5.28 3.20 -19.52
CA GLU A 777 -5.67 4.44 -18.81
C GLU A 777 -4.84 4.64 -17.53
N LYS A 778 -3.53 4.30 -17.52
CA LYS A 778 -2.66 4.58 -16.36
C LYS A 778 -2.44 6.08 -16.20
N GLU A 779 -3.18 6.69 -15.28
CA GLU A 779 -2.81 8.00 -14.75
C GLU A 779 -1.80 7.81 -13.61
N GLY A 780 -0.55 8.17 -13.88
CA GLY A 780 0.53 8.17 -12.90
C GLY A 780 0.56 9.48 -12.11
N GLY A 781 0.15 9.43 -10.84
CA GLY A 781 0.37 10.50 -9.86
C GLY A 781 1.52 10.16 -8.91
N GLY A 782 2.03 11.15 -8.18
CA GLY A 782 3.15 10.95 -7.23
C GLY A 782 2.89 9.98 -6.06
N TYR A 783 1.67 9.44 -5.94
CA TYR A 783 1.20 8.71 -4.75
C TYR A 783 0.49 7.38 -5.04
N GLY A 784 0.43 6.94 -6.30
CA GLY A 784 -0.20 5.67 -6.68
C GLY A 784 -0.63 5.65 -8.15
N GLU A 785 -1.07 4.48 -8.60
CA GLU A 785 -1.64 4.30 -9.95
C GLU A 785 -3.15 4.18 -9.84
N VAL A 786 -3.88 4.91 -10.69
CA VAL A 786 -5.34 4.80 -10.80
C VAL A 786 -5.73 4.33 -12.19
N TRP A 787 -6.67 3.39 -12.26
CA TRP A 787 -7.27 2.96 -13.52
C TRP A 787 -8.74 2.61 -13.34
N SER A 788 -9.46 2.45 -14.45
CA SER A 788 -10.88 2.15 -14.44
C SER A 788 -11.18 0.68 -14.71
N VAL A 789 -12.24 0.17 -14.07
CA VAL A 789 -12.74 -1.20 -14.26
C VAL A 789 -14.27 -1.24 -14.32
N ARG A 790 -14.82 -2.32 -14.88
CA ARG A 790 -16.21 -2.73 -14.65
C ARG A 790 -16.22 -4.12 -14.03
N ILE A 791 -16.92 -4.25 -12.92
CA ILE A 791 -17.09 -5.52 -12.21
C ILE A 791 -18.37 -6.18 -12.73
N HIS A 792 -18.34 -7.49 -12.93
CA HIS A 792 -19.52 -8.26 -13.32
C HIS A 792 -20.67 -8.07 -12.31
N PRO A 793 -21.92 -7.83 -12.74
CA PRO A 793 -23.05 -7.50 -11.86
C PRO A 793 -23.34 -8.54 -10.78
N SER A 794 -23.21 -9.83 -11.10
CA SER A 794 -23.40 -10.90 -10.08
C SER A 794 -22.32 -10.91 -8.98
N HIS A 795 -21.22 -10.17 -9.17
CA HIS A 795 -20.08 -10.10 -8.25
C HIS A 795 -19.97 -8.77 -7.51
N GLN A 796 -20.92 -7.84 -7.65
CA GLN A 796 -20.87 -6.56 -6.93
C GLN A 796 -22.26 -6.03 -6.56
N ASN A 797 -22.37 -5.35 -5.42
CA ASN A 797 -23.54 -4.53 -5.07
C ASN A 797 -23.14 -3.12 -4.59
N LEU A 798 -21.91 -2.70 -4.90
CA LEU A 798 -21.32 -1.43 -4.45
C LEU A 798 -22.03 -0.22 -5.07
N ILE A 799 -22.40 -0.30 -6.35
CA ILE A 799 -23.13 0.75 -7.08
C ILE A 799 -24.27 0.10 -7.88
N ARG A 800 -25.44 0.75 -7.87
CA ARG A 800 -26.62 0.33 -8.66
C ARG A 800 -26.45 0.69 -10.14
N SER A 801 -26.82 -0.23 -11.03
CA SER A 801 -26.88 0.00 -12.48
C SER A 801 -28.14 0.79 -12.83
N ASN A 802 -27.99 1.90 -13.56
CA ASN A 802 -29.11 2.82 -13.84
C ASN A 802 -29.51 2.92 -15.32
N ASN A 803 -28.77 2.34 -16.28
CA ASN A 803 -29.02 2.59 -17.72
C ASN A 803 -28.49 1.47 -18.65
N ASP A 804 -28.87 0.22 -18.44
CA ASP A 804 -28.46 -0.95 -19.27
C ASP A 804 -26.93 -1.20 -19.38
N GLN A 805 -26.10 -0.40 -18.71
CA GLN A 805 -24.65 -0.53 -18.66
C GLN A 805 -24.17 -0.55 -17.21
N GLU A 806 -23.33 -1.54 -16.91
CA GLU A 806 -22.72 -1.74 -15.59
C GLU A 806 -21.88 -0.54 -15.15
N PRO A 807 -21.90 -0.12 -13.88
CA PRO A 807 -21.17 1.07 -13.43
C PRO A 807 -19.65 0.91 -13.60
N LYS A 808 -18.98 1.96 -14.09
CA LYS A 808 -17.51 2.05 -14.10
C LYS A 808 -17.04 2.40 -12.68
N LEU A 809 -15.95 1.78 -12.24
CA LEU A 809 -15.31 2.00 -10.95
C LEU A 809 -13.86 2.41 -11.16
N ALA A 810 -13.28 3.11 -10.20
CA ALA A 810 -11.86 3.46 -10.18
C ALA A 810 -11.12 2.61 -9.14
N ILE A 811 -10.00 2.00 -9.54
CA ILE A 811 -9.08 1.30 -8.65
C ILE A 811 -7.84 2.16 -8.44
N LYS A 812 -7.51 2.47 -7.18
CA LYS A 812 -6.26 3.12 -6.79
C LYS A 812 -5.34 2.09 -6.13
N ARG A 813 -4.15 1.88 -6.70
CA ARG A 813 -3.12 0.99 -6.16
C ARG A 813 -2.07 1.77 -5.36
N LEU A 814 -1.77 1.27 -4.16
CA LEU A 814 -0.65 1.70 -3.33
C LEU A 814 0.47 0.64 -3.31
N PHE A 815 1.71 1.12 -3.18
CA PHE A 815 2.92 0.29 -3.18
C PHE A 815 3.47 -0.02 -1.77
N LYS A 816 2.91 0.57 -0.69
CA LYS A 816 3.38 0.42 0.69
C LYS A 816 2.23 0.20 1.68
N ASP A 817 2.45 -0.67 2.66
CA ASP A 817 1.47 -1.08 3.69
C ASP A 817 1.14 0.02 4.72
N VAL A 818 2.18 0.73 5.17
CA VAL A 818 2.03 1.80 6.18
C VAL A 818 1.12 2.92 5.65
N ASP A 819 1.26 3.25 4.35
CA ASP A 819 0.44 4.26 3.68
C ASP A 819 -1.02 3.79 3.55
N PHE A 820 -1.25 2.51 3.26
CA PHE A 820 -2.59 1.92 3.15
C PHE A 820 -3.37 1.98 4.47
N ASN A 821 -2.79 1.55 5.60
CA ASN A 821 -3.53 1.49 6.86
C ASN A 821 -3.95 2.88 7.37
N GLN A 822 -3.12 3.89 7.16
CA GLN A 822 -3.42 5.26 7.55
C GLN A 822 -4.51 5.87 6.65
N GLU A 823 -4.35 5.75 5.33
CA GLU A 823 -5.32 6.27 4.35
C GLU A 823 -6.67 5.57 4.47
N ASN A 824 -6.69 4.24 4.64
CA ASN A 824 -7.90 3.46 4.83
C ASN A 824 -8.70 3.91 6.06
N ARG A 825 -8.05 4.16 7.21
CA ARG A 825 -8.72 4.64 8.43
C ARG A 825 -9.42 5.98 8.22
N ILE A 826 -8.77 6.92 7.53
CA ILE A 826 -9.32 8.25 7.26
C ILE A 826 -10.47 8.14 6.26
N LEU A 827 -10.27 7.42 5.14
CA LEU A 827 -11.28 7.21 4.11
C LEU A 827 -12.53 6.53 4.66
N GLN A 828 -12.37 5.48 5.46
CA GLN A 828 -13.50 4.81 6.11
C GLN A 828 -14.30 5.80 6.95
N ALA A 829 -13.63 6.57 7.79
CA ALA A 829 -14.30 7.50 8.69
C ALA A 829 -14.94 8.69 7.95
N LEU A 830 -14.34 9.21 6.88
CA LEU A 830 -14.95 10.26 6.05
C LEU A 830 -16.14 9.73 5.26
N THR A 831 -16.07 8.49 4.75
CA THR A 831 -17.17 7.86 4.01
C THR A 831 -18.40 7.68 4.90
N THR A 832 -18.23 7.36 6.19
CA THR A 832 -19.36 7.28 7.14
C THR A 832 -20.11 8.60 7.36
N LYS A 833 -19.55 9.74 6.95
CA LYS A 833 -20.26 11.03 6.99
C LYS A 833 -21.30 11.17 5.89
N HIS A 834 -21.26 10.32 4.86
CA HIS A 834 -22.17 10.34 3.71
C HIS A 834 -22.31 11.74 3.07
N HIS A 835 -21.20 12.47 2.95
CA HIS A 835 -21.22 13.83 2.42
C HIS A 835 -21.19 13.83 0.87
N PRO A 836 -22.09 14.53 0.18
CA PRO A 836 -22.23 14.46 -1.28
C PRO A 836 -21.03 15.01 -2.06
N HIS A 837 -20.25 15.92 -1.47
CA HIS A 837 -19.03 16.49 -2.05
C HIS A 837 -17.72 15.88 -1.50
N LEU A 838 -17.77 14.72 -0.83
CA LEU A 838 -16.57 13.96 -0.42
C LEU A 838 -16.51 12.63 -1.15
N MET A 839 -15.33 12.27 -1.67
CA MET A 839 -15.15 11.00 -2.35
C MET A 839 -15.25 9.82 -1.38
N GLY A 840 -16.31 9.01 -1.53
CA GLY A 840 -16.58 7.84 -0.69
C GLY A 840 -15.81 6.60 -1.15
N LEU A 841 -15.20 5.89 -0.19
CA LEU A 841 -14.55 4.60 -0.42
C LEU A 841 -15.60 3.49 -0.47
N LEU A 842 -15.60 2.68 -1.54
CA LEU A 842 -16.59 1.61 -1.72
C LEU A 842 -16.10 0.27 -1.16
N ALA A 843 -14.84 -0.07 -1.41
CA ALA A 843 -14.23 -1.32 -0.96
C ALA A 843 -12.71 -1.21 -0.96
N THR A 844 -12.04 -2.13 -0.28
CA THR A 844 -10.59 -2.30 -0.35
C THR A 844 -10.23 -3.76 -0.59
N TYR A 845 -9.09 -4.02 -1.21
CA TYR A 845 -8.58 -5.38 -1.32
C TYR A 845 -7.06 -5.43 -1.35
N SER A 846 -6.49 -6.53 -0.86
CA SER A 846 -5.07 -6.85 -1.00
C SER A 846 -4.89 -8.00 -1.97
N LEU A 847 -3.87 -7.90 -2.81
CA LEU A 847 -3.47 -8.94 -3.77
C LEU A 847 -1.94 -9.02 -3.75
N GLY A 848 -1.39 -10.09 -3.18
CA GLY A 848 0.01 -10.17 -2.81
C GLY A 848 0.40 -9.03 -1.84
N ASN A 849 1.52 -8.37 -2.11
CA ASN A 849 1.99 -7.21 -1.32
C ASN A 849 1.47 -5.86 -1.84
N LYS A 850 0.37 -5.85 -2.60
CA LYS A 850 -0.22 -4.65 -3.19
C LYS A 850 -1.59 -4.39 -2.58
N TYR A 851 -1.84 -3.13 -2.25
CA TYR A 851 -3.07 -2.69 -1.62
C TYR A 851 -3.87 -1.80 -2.58
N HIS A 852 -5.19 -2.00 -2.62
CA HIS A 852 -6.06 -1.36 -3.59
C HIS A 852 -7.29 -0.77 -2.90
N PHE A 853 -7.67 0.44 -3.32
CA PHE A 853 -8.93 1.09 -2.98
C PHE A 853 -9.85 1.10 -4.19
N VAL A 854 -11.15 0.91 -3.95
CA VAL A 854 -12.19 0.95 -4.97
C VAL A 854 -13.08 2.16 -4.72
N PHE A 855 -13.18 3.04 -5.71
CA PHE A 855 -13.96 4.27 -5.68
C PHE A 855 -15.00 4.29 -6.81
N PRO A 856 -16.06 5.11 -6.69
CA PRO A 856 -16.86 5.52 -7.84
C PRO A 856 -15.95 6.14 -8.91
N TYR A 857 -16.24 5.85 -10.18
CA TYR A 857 -15.49 6.44 -11.26
C TYR A 857 -15.90 7.91 -11.47
N ALA A 858 -14.91 8.80 -11.56
CA ALA A 858 -15.10 10.19 -11.94
C ALA A 858 -14.90 10.36 -13.45
N LYS A 859 -15.72 11.21 -14.08
CA LYS A 859 -15.61 11.54 -15.50
C LYS A 859 -14.31 12.28 -15.81
N ALA A 860 -13.91 13.17 -14.90
CA ALA A 860 -12.74 14.04 -15.03
C ALA A 860 -12.39 14.62 -13.65
N ASN A 861 -11.14 15.04 -13.46
CA ASN A 861 -10.84 16.02 -12.41
C ASN A 861 -11.20 17.44 -12.89
N LEU A 862 -11.26 18.41 -11.97
CA LEU A 862 -11.70 19.78 -12.26
C LEU A 862 -10.79 20.47 -13.28
N ARG A 863 -9.48 20.18 -13.27
CA ARG A 863 -8.53 20.67 -14.29
C ARG A 863 -8.87 20.15 -15.69
N GLN A 864 -9.12 18.85 -15.81
CA GLN A 864 -9.51 18.19 -17.05
C GLN A 864 -10.86 18.74 -17.54
N PHE A 865 -11.82 18.95 -16.64
CA PHE A 865 -13.12 19.55 -16.95
C PHE A 865 -12.95 20.95 -17.57
N TRP A 866 -12.18 21.84 -16.94
CA TRP A 866 -11.91 23.17 -17.50
C TRP A 866 -11.18 23.14 -18.84
N ASN A 867 -10.28 22.17 -19.04
CA ASN A 867 -9.55 22.02 -20.31
C ASN A 867 -10.42 21.44 -21.43
N SER A 868 -11.52 20.76 -21.09
CA SER A 868 -12.45 20.17 -22.07
C SER A 868 -13.41 21.20 -22.69
N ILE A 869 -13.56 22.36 -22.06
CA ILE A 869 -14.49 23.43 -22.47
C ILE A 869 -13.70 24.71 -22.68
N ASP A 870 -13.67 25.17 -23.93
CA ASP A 870 -12.92 26.37 -24.33
C ASP A 870 -13.46 27.63 -23.64
N MET A 871 -14.78 27.84 -23.71
CA MET A 871 -15.52 28.90 -23.05
C MET A 871 -16.87 28.33 -22.57
N PRO A 872 -17.18 28.35 -21.26
CA PRO A 872 -18.46 27.83 -20.78
C PRO A 872 -19.61 28.73 -21.21
N ASP A 873 -20.76 28.15 -21.54
CA ASP A 873 -21.99 28.91 -21.78
C ASP A 873 -22.65 29.26 -20.45
N LEU A 874 -22.75 30.55 -20.15
CA LEU A 874 -23.28 31.02 -18.86
C LEU A 874 -24.78 31.24 -18.99
N ASN A 875 -25.56 30.25 -18.54
CA ASN A 875 -26.99 30.37 -18.34
C ASN A 875 -27.35 30.22 -16.85
N GLY A 876 -28.58 30.55 -16.47
CA GLY A 876 -29.02 30.54 -15.07
C GLY A 876 -28.90 29.16 -14.41
N GLU A 877 -29.21 28.09 -15.14
CA GLU A 877 -29.11 26.69 -14.67
C GLU A 877 -27.65 26.32 -14.36
N PHE A 878 -26.74 26.60 -15.29
CA PHE A 878 -25.30 26.34 -15.13
C PHE A 878 -24.69 27.17 -14.00
N MET A 879 -25.01 28.46 -13.92
CA MET A 879 -24.51 29.32 -12.85
C MET A 879 -25.03 28.91 -11.48
N LEU A 880 -26.29 28.46 -11.40
CA LEU A 880 -26.84 27.91 -10.17
C LEU A 880 -26.08 26.63 -9.76
N TRP A 881 -25.82 25.74 -10.71
CA TRP A 881 -25.00 24.55 -10.48
C TRP A 881 -23.61 24.90 -9.94
N VAL A 882 -22.93 25.91 -10.51
CA VAL A 882 -21.63 26.39 -10.01
C VAL A 882 -21.72 26.85 -8.54
N MET A 883 -22.76 27.59 -8.18
CA MET A 883 -22.95 28.06 -6.80
C MET A 883 -23.19 26.90 -5.82
N GLU A 884 -23.94 25.87 -6.26
CA GLU A 884 -24.12 24.63 -5.50
C GLU A 884 -22.78 23.89 -5.31
N GLN A 885 -21.90 23.92 -6.32
CA GLN A 885 -20.57 23.34 -6.18
C GLN A 885 -19.67 24.11 -5.19
N PHE A 886 -19.68 25.44 -5.21
CA PHE A 886 -18.89 26.26 -4.29
C PHE A 886 -19.31 26.02 -2.83
N GLU A 887 -20.61 26.07 -2.56
CA GLU A 887 -21.15 25.79 -1.22
C GLU A 887 -20.86 24.36 -0.78
N GLY A 888 -21.09 23.38 -1.67
CA GLY A 888 -20.85 21.98 -1.37
C GLY A 888 -19.39 21.63 -1.10
N LEU A 889 -18.44 22.24 -1.81
CA LEU A 889 -17.00 22.09 -1.56
C LEU A 889 -16.58 22.72 -0.23
N ALA A 890 -17.16 23.87 0.14
CA ALA A 890 -16.91 24.49 1.44
C ALA A 890 -17.49 23.63 2.60
N SER A 891 -18.71 23.10 2.43
CA SER A 891 -19.34 22.19 3.39
C SER A 891 -18.54 20.88 3.56
N ALA A 892 -18.05 20.32 2.45
CA ALA A 892 -17.15 19.15 2.48
C ALA A 892 -15.87 19.44 3.27
N LEU A 893 -15.26 20.60 3.07
CA LEU A 893 -14.06 21.00 3.79
C LEU A 893 -14.34 21.22 5.29
N ALA A 894 -15.49 21.81 5.64
CA ALA A 894 -15.93 21.93 7.03
C ALA A 894 -16.09 20.55 7.68
N ALA A 895 -16.67 19.59 6.97
CA ALA A 895 -16.76 18.21 7.44
C ALA A 895 -15.38 17.59 7.69
N ILE A 896 -14.36 17.86 6.87
CA ILE A 896 -12.97 17.42 7.13
C ILE A 896 -12.41 18.11 8.38
N HIS A 897 -12.62 19.42 8.54
CA HIS A 897 -12.07 20.24 9.61
C HIS A 897 -12.64 19.95 11.01
N ILE A 898 -13.87 19.42 11.08
CA ILE A 898 -14.56 19.03 12.32
C ILE A 898 -14.25 17.56 12.71
N PHE A 899 -13.50 16.82 11.87
CA PHE A 899 -13.23 15.41 12.08
C PHE A 899 -12.41 15.12 13.36
N LYS A 900 -12.92 14.20 14.19
CA LYS A 900 -12.20 13.57 15.30
C LYS A 900 -11.94 12.10 14.93
N PRO A 901 -10.69 11.63 14.85
CA PRO A 901 -10.42 10.22 14.58
C PRO A 901 -11.03 9.35 15.70
N PRO A 902 -11.66 8.21 15.37
CA PRO A 902 -12.17 7.30 16.38
C PRO A 902 -11.02 6.83 17.27
N ILE A 903 -11.16 7.05 18.58
CA ILE A 903 -10.22 6.55 19.59
C ILE A 903 -10.25 5.02 19.48
N SER A 904 -9.12 4.42 19.13
CA SER A 904 -8.96 2.97 19.03
C SER A 904 -9.24 2.30 20.39
N THR A 905 -10.46 1.83 20.60
CA THR A 905 -10.84 0.91 21.68
C THR A 905 -10.36 -0.49 21.29
N GLY A 906 -9.08 -0.78 21.53
CA GLY A 906 -8.50 -2.07 21.15
C GLY A 906 -6.98 -2.15 21.19
N SER A 907 -6.34 -1.35 22.03
CA SER A 907 -4.94 -1.56 22.42
C SER A 907 -4.87 -1.20 23.89
N THR A 908 -4.47 -2.18 24.70
CA THR A 908 -4.15 -2.04 26.13
C THR A 908 -3.58 -0.65 26.41
N ARG A 909 -4.23 0.09 27.33
CA ARG A 909 -3.79 1.37 27.89
C ARG A 909 -2.27 1.40 28.07
N SER A 910 -1.57 1.85 27.04
CA SER A 910 -0.25 2.43 27.20
C SER A 910 -0.53 3.80 27.78
N LYS A 911 -0.19 3.95 29.06
CA LYS A 911 -0.23 5.23 29.76
C LYS A 911 0.68 6.18 29.00
N VAL A 912 0.11 6.93 28.05
CA VAL A 912 0.64 8.22 27.66
C VAL A 912 0.59 9.02 28.95
N ALA A 913 1.76 9.19 29.57
CA ALA A 913 1.94 10.20 30.56
C ALA A 913 1.45 11.50 29.93
N THR A 914 0.38 12.05 30.51
CA THR A 914 0.15 13.49 30.48
C THR A 914 1.51 14.09 30.84
N LEU A 915 2.23 14.59 29.83
CA LEU A 915 3.37 15.46 30.05
C LEU A 915 2.77 16.60 30.87
N ASN A 916 3.05 16.59 32.17
CA ASN A 916 2.83 17.73 33.04
C ASN A 916 3.68 18.86 32.46
N ILE A 917 3.09 19.64 31.56
CA ILE A 917 3.56 20.96 31.15
C ILE A 917 3.33 21.91 32.34
N SER A 918 3.97 21.60 33.46
CA SER A 918 4.00 22.41 34.67
C SER A 918 5.40 22.47 35.28
N ASN A 919 6.38 21.69 34.77
CA ASN A 919 7.73 21.65 35.33
C ASN A 919 8.84 22.17 34.38
N LEU A 920 8.48 22.82 33.26
CA LEU A 920 9.39 23.68 32.49
C LEU A 920 9.15 25.16 32.87
N ARG A 921 9.27 25.50 34.16
CA ARG A 921 9.52 26.88 34.60
C ARG A 921 11.01 27.02 34.87
N ASN A 922 11.80 27.22 33.82
CA ASN A 922 13.11 27.86 33.94
C ASN A 922 12.90 29.40 33.83
N PRO A 923 13.41 30.20 34.76
CA PRO A 923 13.01 31.60 34.94
C PRO A 923 13.83 32.60 34.11
N THR A 924 13.99 32.38 32.80
CA THR A 924 14.86 33.24 31.96
C THR A 924 14.29 33.71 30.61
N PHE A 925 12.98 33.60 30.37
CA PHE A 925 12.37 34.20 29.17
C PHE A 925 11.23 35.17 29.52
N PRO A 926 11.22 36.41 28.98
CA PRO A 926 10.14 37.38 29.18
C PRO A 926 8.78 36.86 28.69
N SER A 927 7.75 37.17 29.44
CA SER A 927 6.41 36.55 29.45
C SER A 927 5.41 37.03 28.38
N ASP A 928 5.83 37.28 27.13
CA ASP A 928 4.95 37.89 26.10
C ASP A 928 4.63 37.00 24.89
N PHE A 929 4.69 35.66 25.01
CA PHE A 929 4.28 34.75 23.93
C PHE A 929 3.01 33.96 24.25
N VAL A 930 1.89 34.55 23.81
CA VAL A 930 0.68 33.97 23.20
C VAL A 930 0.23 32.59 23.68
N ASP A 931 -0.95 32.56 24.32
CA ASP A 931 -1.75 31.35 24.59
C ASP A 931 -1.80 30.42 23.36
N ILE A 932 -1.30 29.19 23.52
CA ILE A 932 -1.47 28.11 22.54
C ILE A 932 -2.89 27.55 22.77
N PRO A 933 -3.85 27.68 21.84
CA PRO A 933 -5.16 27.07 22.01
C PRO A 933 -5.00 25.55 22.01
N THR A 934 -5.33 24.93 23.14
CA THR A 934 -5.44 23.48 23.31
C THR A 934 -6.72 23.00 22.65
N ASP A 935 -6.76 22.89 21.32
CA ASP A 935 -7.90 22.28 20.62
C ASP A 935 -7.57 20.83 20.24
N GLU A 936 -8.24 19.88 20.88
CA GLU A 936 -8.08 18.43 20.68
C GLU A 936 -8.78 17.92 19.39
N THR A 937 -8.87 18.72 18.32
CA THR A 937 -9.86 18.50 17.25
C THR A 937 -9.36 18.80 15.83
N PHE A 938 -8.51 18.00 15.16
CA PHE A 938 -8.09 18.41 13.79
C PHE A 938 -7.94 17.31 12.74
N GLY A 939 -8.81 17.38 11.73
CA GLY A 939 -8.53 16.98 10.37
C GLY A 939 -8.13 18.15 9.47
N ARG A 940 -7.13 17.96 8.60
CA ARG A 940 -6.67 18.92 7.57
C ARG A 940 -6.40 18.14 6.30
N HIS A 941 -6.84 18.63 5.13
CA HIS A 941 -6.58 17.95 3.86
C HIS A 941 -5.14 18.17 3.41
N GLY A 942 -4.71 19.43 3.25
CA GLY A 942 -3.32 19.80 3.04
C GLY A 942 -2.78 19.71 1.61
N ASP A 943 -3.62 19.41 0.60
CA ASP A 943 -3.28 19.37 -0.83
C ASP A 943 -4.53 19.64 -1.69
N ILE A 944 -5.34 20.63 -1.31
CA ILE A 944 -6.52 21.03 -2.11
C ILE A 944 -6.02 21.70 -3.39
N LYS A 945 -6.42 21.14 -4.54
CA LYS A 945 -6.10 21.64 -5.88
C LYS A 945 -7.10 21.10 -6.91
N PRO A 946 -7.22 21.69 -8.11
CA PRO A 946 -8.16 21.23 -9.13
C PRO A 946 -8.00 19.76 -9.54
N GLU A 947 -6.79 19.21 -9.45
CA GLU A 947 -6.52 17.81 -9.77
C GLU A 947 -7.10 16.84 -8.72
N ASN A 948 -7.35 17.32 -7.49
CA ASN A 948 -7.91 16.54 -6.37
C ASN A 948 -9.41 16.82 -6.16
N ILE A 949 -10.07 17.53 -7.07
CA ILE A 949 -11.53 17.71 -7.09
C ILE A 949 -12.07 16.99 -8.32
N LEU A 950 -12.91 15.98 -8.10
CA LEU A 950 -13.39 15.05 -9.12
C LEU A 950 -14.84 15.33 -9.50
N LEU A 951 -15.16 15.26 -10.79
CA LEU A 951 -16.53 15.37 -11.30
C LEU A 951 -17.14 13.98 -11.45
N VAL A 952 -18.18 13.69 -10.66
CA VAL A 952 -18.86 12.40 -10.60
C VAL A 952 -20.32 12.55 -11.08
N ASP A 953 -20.87 11.53 -11.73
CA ASP A 953 -22.28 11.55 -12.13
C ASP A 953 -23.21 11.36 -10.93
N LYS A 954 -24.30 12.13 -10.87
CA LYS A 954 -25.39 11.87 -9.93
C LYS A 954 -26.15 10.62 -10.40
N SER A 955 -26.31 9.66 -9.50
CA SER A 955 -27.09 8.44 -9.74
C SER A 955 -28.61 8.69 -9.82
N GLU A 956 -29.11 9.90 -9.58
CA GLU A 956 -30.54 10.19 -9.64
C GLU A 956 -30.80 11.57 -10.27
N GLY A 957 -31.00 11.60 -11.59
CA GLY A 957 -32.08 12.35 -12.24
C GLY A 957 -32.18 13.88 -12.19
N SER A 958 -31.20 14.69 -11.75
CA SER A 958 -31.42 16.17 -11.72
C SER A 958 -30.40 17.10 -12.35
N ASP A 959 -29.11 16.76 -12.51
CA ASP A 959 -28.13 17.74 -13.04
C ASP A 959 -27.35 17.18 -14.23
N LYS A 960 -27.36 17.90 -15.36
CA LYS A 960 -26.65 17.51 -16.60
C LYS A 960 -25.13 17.44 -16.41
N GLU A 961 -24.58 18.21 -15.48
CA GLU A 961 -23.13 18.43 -15.34
C GLU A 961 -22.44 17.51 -14.32
N GLY A 962 -23.17 16.91 -13.37
CA GLY A 962 -22.59 16.06 -12.30
C GLY A 962 -22.35 16.78 -10.98
N ILE A 963 -21.53 16.21 -10.09
CA ILE A 963 -21.19 16.76 -8.76
C ILE A 963 -19.67 16.77 -8.54
N LEU A 964 -19.13 17.86 -7.98
CA LEU A 964 -17.73 17.98 -7.63
C LEU A 964 -17.45 17.42 -6.23
N GLN A 965 -16.54 16.46 -6.14
CA GLN A 965 -16.17 15.78 -4.89
C GLN A 965 -14.68 15.94 -4.60
N ILE A 966 -14.34 16.28 -3.35
CA ILE A 966 -12.95 16.31 -2.89
C ILE A 966 -12.44 14.88 -2.75
N ALA A 967 -11.31 14.59 -3.38
CA ALA A 967 -10.65 13.28 -3.39
C ALA A 967 -9.17 13.39 -3.00
N ASP A 968 -8.51 12.24 -2.99
CA ASP A 968 -7.08 12.06 -2.70
C ASP A 968 -6.63 12.60 -1.33
N PHE A 969 -7.01 11.87 -0.29
CA PHE A 969 -6.56 12.10 1.08
C PHE A 969 -5.15 11.50 1.34
N GLY A 970 -4.47 11.02 0.30
CA GLY A 970 -3.14 10.39 0.36
C GLY A 970 -2.06 11.40 0.76
N LEU A 971 -1.40 11.16 1.89
CA LEU A 971 -0.31 11.97 2.46
C LEU A 971 -0.61 13.47 2.69
N GLY A 972 -1.89 13.85 2.65
CA GLY A 972 -2.40 14.94 3.46
C GLY A 972 -2.08 14.64 4.92
N ARG A 973 -0.89 15.03 5.37
CA ARG A 973 -0.42 14.86 6.74
C ARG A 973 -1.50 15.44 7.69
N PHE A 974 -2.36 14.58 8.22
CA PHE A 974 -3.17 14.80 9.42
C PHE A 974 -2.17 14.89 10.59
N HIS A 975 -1.44 16.00 10.62
CA HIS A 975 -0.36 16.21 11.57
C HIS A 975 -0.96 16.53 12.94
N ARG A 976 -0.66 15.70 13.93
CA ARG A 976 -0.39 16.23 15.27
C ARG A 976 0.82 17.18 15.14
N ILE A 977 0.77 18.27 15.91
CA ILE A 977 1.50 19.54 15.87
C ILE A 977 3.06 19.48 15.69
N GLU A 978 3.70 18.32 15.54
CA GLU A 978 5.14 18.15 15.80
C GLU A 978 6.07 17.87 14.61
N SER A 979 5.67 17.99 13.34
CA SER A 979 6.66 17.78 12.24
C SER A 979 6.48 18.65 11.00
N ARG A 980 6.76 19.95 11.14
CA ARG A 980 7.08 20.83 9.99
C ARG A 980 8.07 21.94 10.36
N SER A 981 9.34 21.57 10.47
CA SER A 981 10.43 22.48 10.10
C SER A 981 11.42 21.67 9.27
N LEU A 982 11.64 22.07 8.02
CA LEU A 982 12.63 21.55 7.05
C LEU A 982 12.17 20.40 6.12
N GLN A 983 11.19 20.66 5.24
CA GLN A 983 11.16 19.95 3.94
C GLN A 983 11.34 20.96 2.81
N ASN A 984 12.24 20.60 1.88
CA ASN A 984 12.78 21.43 0.83
C ASN A 984 11.78 21.55 -0.34
N PRO A 985 11.48 22.74 -0.91
CA PRO A 985 10.43 22.94 -1.93
C PRO A 985 10.75 22.38 -3.32
N VAL A 986 11.91 21.75 -3.54
CA VAL A 986 12.49 21.60 -4.88
C VAL A 986 11.95 20.39 -5.66
N GLY A 987 11.22 19.47 -5.02
CA GLY A 987 10.74 18.22 -5.63
C GLY A 987 9.33 18.24 -6.26
N MET A 988 8.52 19.29 -6.08
CA MET A 988 7.12 19.31 -6.54
C MET A 988 6.84 20.49 -7.46
N ARG A 989 7.19 20.38 -8.75
CA ARG A 989 6.82 21.41 -9.75
C ARG A 989 5.30 21.51 -10.03
N GLY A 990 4.46 20.66 -9.42
CA GLY A 990 2.99 20.70 -9.56
C GLY A 990 2.18 21.12 -8.32
N SER A 991 2.66 20.86 -7.10
CA SER A 991 1.88 21.10 -5.85
C SER A 991 2.26 22.39 -5.09
N ALA A 992 3.27 23.13 -5.54
CA ALA A 992 3.71 24.36 -4.87
C ALA A 992 2.70 25.51 -5.06
N THR A 993 2.04 25.60 -6.23
CA THR A 993 1.19 26.74 -6.63
C THR A 993 0.08 27.09 -5.63
N TYR A 994 -0.61 26.10 -5.08
CA TYR A 994 -1.74 26.28 -4.14
C TYR A 994 -1.28 26.39 -2.67
N SER A 995 0.03 26.37 -2.43
CA SER A 995 0.57 26.44 -1.08
C SER A 995 0.47 27.85 -0.51
N PRO A 996 0.15 27.98 0.79
CA PRO A 996 0.01 29.27 1.44
C PRO A 996 1.36 29.80 1.97
N PRO A 997 1.45 31.11 2.26
CA PRO A 997 2.70 31.75 2.68
C PRO A 997 3.28 31.22 4.00
N GLU A 998 2.48 30.67 4.92
CA GLU A 998 2.98 30.13 6.19
C GLU A 998 4.04 29.04 6.06
N LEU A 999 4.14 28.36 4.90
CA LEU A 999 5.20 27.38 4.65
C LEU A 999 6.60 28.00 4.57
N VAL A 1000 6.72 29.22 4.08
CA VAL A 1000 8.00 29.95 3.95
C VAL A 1000 8.21 30.96 5.07
N THR A 1001 7.14 31.55 5.60
CA THR A 1001 7.24 32.50 6.71
C THR A 1001 7.46 31.83 8.07
N GLY A 1002 7.30 30.50 8.16
CA GLY A 1002 7.53 29.73 9.38
C GLY A 1002 6.44 29.86 10.44
N ILE A 1003 5.26 30.39 10.06
CA ILE A 1003 4.07 30.40 10.90
C ILE A 1003 3.53 28.96 11.03
N LEU A 1004 2.98 28.60 12.19
CA LEU A 1004 2.42 27.27 12.41
C LEU A 1004 1.27 27.01 11.43
N VAL A 1005 1.37 25.91 10.68
CA VAL A 1005 0.36 25.48 9.71
C VAL A 1005 -0.91 25.03 10.44
N SER A 1006 -2.06 25.62 10.09
CA SER A 1006 -3.38 25.29 10.65
C SER A 1006 -4.37 24.85 9.55
N ARG A 1007 -5.65 24.68 9.91
CA ARG A 1007 -6.77 24.47 8.96
C ARG A 1007 -6.92 25.59 7.92
N ALA A 1008 -6.45 26.79 8.26
CA ALA A 1008 -6.42 27.94 7.36
C ALA A 1008 -5.57 27.71 6.11
N TYR A 1009 -4.72 26.68 6.11
CA TYR A 1009 -4.02 26.20 4.92
C TYR A 1009 -5.00 25.81 3.80
N ASP A 1010 -6.00 24.98 4.12
CA ASP A 1010 -6.92 24.46 3.11
C ASP A 1010 -7.83 25.58 2.55
N ILE A 1011 -8.11 26.60 3.37
CA ILE A 1011 -8.89 27.78 2.96
C ILE A 1011 -8.14 28.59 1.91
N TRP A 1012 -6.83 28.77 2.07
CA TRP A 1012 -6.01 29.43 1.04
C TRP A 1012 -5.99 28.63 -0.26
N SER A 1013 -5.74 27.32 -0.17
CA SER A 1013 -5.69 26.44 -1.34
C SER A 1013 -7.03 26.38 -2.08
N LEU A 1014 -8.15 26.33 -1.34
CA LEU A 1014 -9.49 26.42 -1.92
C LEU A 1014 -9.75 27.81 -2.54
N GLY A 1015 -9.26 28.89 -1.94
CA GLY A 1015 -9.38 30.25 -2.48
C GLY A 1015 -8.65 30.41 -3.82
N CYS A 1016 -7.45 29.85 -3.93
CA CYS A 1016 -6.71 29.79 -5.19
C CYS A 1016 -7.49 29.00 -6.26
N THR A 1017 -8.08 27.87 -5.87
CA THR A 1017 -8.90 27.02 -6.75
C THR A 1017 -10.18 27.75 -7.22
N PHE A 1018 -10.87 28.44 -6.33
CA PHE A 1018 -12.06 29.23 -6.66
C PHE A 1018 -11.72 30.41 -7.58
N LEU A 1019 -10.58 31.07 -7.38
CA LEU A 1019 -10.12 32.14 -8.27
C LEU A 1019 -9.87 31.63 -9.69
N GLU A 1020 -9.29 30.43 -9.85
CA GLU A 1020 -9.16 29.80 -11.15
C GLU A 1020 -10.52 29.43 -11.75
N PHE A 1021 -11.46 28.91 -10.95
CA PHE A 1021 -12.82 28.63 -11.41
C PHE A 1021 -13.51 29.90 -11.94
N VAL A 1022 -13.49 31.01 -11.18
CA VAL A 1022 -14.07 32.29 -11.64
C VAL A 1022 -13.35 32.82 -12.88
N THR A 1023 -12.02 32.65 -12.95
CA THR A 1023 -11.25 33.01 -14.15
C THR A 1023 -11.73 32.22 -15.38
N TRP A 1024 -11.95 30.92 -15.24
CA TRP A 1024 -12.45 30.08 -16.31
C TRP A 1024 -13.90 30.43 -16.72
N LEU A 1025 -14.77 30.79 -15.78
CA LEU A 1025 -16.12 31.26 -16.10
C LEU A 1025 -16.09 32.54 -16.94
N CYS A 1026 -15.23 33.51 -16.58
CA CYS A 1026 -15.16 34.81 -17.25
C CYS A 1026 -14.35 34.79 -18.56
N MET A 1027 -13.32 33.95 -18.66
CA MET A 1027 -12.30 34.03 -19.72
C MET A 1027 -11.93 32.68 -20.34
N GLY A 1028 -12.59 31.60 -19.92
CA GLY A 1028 -12.37 30.26 -20.46
C GLY A 1028 -11.01 29.68 -20.15
N LYS A 1029 -10.63 28.64 -20.90
CA LYS A 1029 -9.35 27.94 -20.72
C LYS A 1029 -8.13 28.85 -20.92
N ASP A 1030 -8.24 29.87 -21.77
CA ASP A 1030 -7.13 30.77 -22.06
C ASP A 1030 -6.93 31.78 -20.93
N GLY A 1031 -7.99 32.18 -20.22
CA GLY A 1031 -7.90 32.96 -18.98
C GLY A 1031 -7.00 32.30 -17.93
N LEU A 1032 -7.14 30.99 -17.74
CA LEU A 1032 -6.30 30.21 -16.81
C LEU A 1032 -4.82 30.27 -17.17
N LYS A 1033 -4.49 30.14 -18.47
CA LYS A 1033 -3.11 30.26 -18.95
C LYS A 1033 -2.54 31.66 -18.74
N ILE A 1034 -3.36 32.69 -18.93
CA ILE A 1034 -2.94 34.08 -18.71
C ILE A 1034 -2.71 34.33 -17.23
N LEU A 1035 -3.59 33.86 -16.34
CA LEU A 1035 -3.42 33.96 -14.90
C LEU A 1035 -2.12 33.28 -14.45
N SER A 1036 -1.85 32.04 -14.88
CA SER A 1036 -0.59 31.36 -14.57
C SER A 1036 0.62 32.18 -15.04
N LYS A 1037 0.60 32.73 -16.26
CA LYS A 1037 1.69 33.60 -16.74
C LYS A 1037 1.84 34.89 -15.93
N LYS A 1038 0.74 35.51 -15.49
CA LYS A 1038 0.76 36.73 -14.67
C LYS A 1038 1.24 36.47 -13.24
N ARG A 1039 1.04 35.26 -12.73
CA ARG A 1039 1.53 34.84 -11.43
C ARG A 1039 3.04 34.66 -11.45
N MET A 1040 3.64 34.18 -12.55
CA MET A 1040 5.09 33.98 -12.67
C MET A 1040 5.92 35.22 -12.31
N ALA A 1041 6.70 35.14 -11.22
CA ALA A 1041 7.60 36.20 -10.78
C ALA A 1041 8.81 35.61 -10.02
N LYS A 1042 9.86 36.41 -9.85
CA LYS A 1042 11.05 36.03 -9.07
C LYS A 1042 10.70 35.83 -7.60
N GLY A 1043 10.93 34.64 -7.08
CA GLY A 1043 10.79 34.28 -5.67
C GLY A 1043 11.96 34.77 -4.79
N ALA A 1044 11.84 34.55 -3.48
CA ALA A 1044 12.81 35.00 -2.46
C ALA A 1044 14.25 34.49 -2.67
N TYR A 1045 14.42 33.38 -3.39
CA TYR A 1045 15.73 32.78 -3.69
C TYR A 1045 16.25 33.13 -5.11
N GLY A 1046 15.60 34.07 -5.80
CA GLY A 1046 16.03 34.55 -7.13
C GLY A 1046 15.58 33.68 -8.32
N TRP A 1047 14.87 32.58 -8.07
CA TRP A 1047 14.25 31.73 -9.10
C TRP A 1047 12.82 32.16 -9.39
N ASP A 1048 12.36 32.04 -10.63
CA ASP A 1048 10.96 32.29 -10.96
C ASP A 1048 10.07 31.20 -10.32
N ASP A 1049 9.01 31.63 -9.62
CA ASP A 1049 7.99 30.77 -9.01
C ASP A 1049 6.57 31.23 -9.42
N ASP A 1050 5.61 30.32 -9.30
CA ASP A 1050 4.20 30.54 -9.67
C ASP A 1050 3.28 30.74 -8.46
N TYR A 1051 3.77 31.26 -7.34
CA TYR A 1051 2.93 31.45 -6.15
C TYR A 1051 1.93 32.60 -6.32
N TYR A 1052 0.86 32.58 -5.53
CA TYR A 1052 -0.09 33.70 -5.40
C TYR A 1052 0.44 34.84 -4.52
N TYR A 1053 1.57 34.65 -3.86
CA TYR A 1053 2.19 35.60 -2.94
C TYR A 1053 3.68 35.79 -3.26
N THR A 1054 4.26 36.85 -2.72
CA THR A 1054 5.69 37.10 -2.70
C THR A 1054 6.17 37.11 -1.25
N ASP A 1055 7.25 36.37 -0.99
CA ASP A 1055 7.97 36.42 0.29
C ASP A 1055 8.88 37.65 0.28
N ASN A 1056 8.69 38.53 1.26
CA ASN A 1056 9.40 39.79 1.40
C ASN A 1056 10.69 39.64 2.23
N GLY A 1057 11.05 38.43 2.68
CA GLY A 1057 12.27 38.18 3.46
C GLY A 1057 12.22 38.74 4.89
N GLY A 1058 11.02 38.95 5.43
CA GLY A 1058 10.82 39.46 6.78
C GLY A 1058 11.18 38.43 7.88
N PRO A 1059 11.21 38.85 9.16
CA PRO A 1059 11.49 37.93 10.27
C PRO A 1059 10.49 36.76 10.29
N ARG A 1060 11.01 35.53 10.43
CA ARG A 1060 10.18 34.31 10.50
C ARG A 1060 9.22 34.37 11.68
N GLY A 1061 7.99 33.91 11.48
CA GLY A 1061 6.93 33.89 12.49
C GLY A 1061 6.03 35.13 12.52
N VAL A 1062 6.24 36.10 11.62
CA VAL A 1062 5.41 37.33 11.51
C VAL A 1062 4.63 37.33 10.20
N ALA A 1063 3.33 37.64 10.23
CA ALA A 1063 2.45 37.60 9.04
C ALA A 1063 2.86 38.58 7.93
N ASP A 1064 3.47 39.72 8.27
CA ASP A 1064 3.93 40.75 7.33
C ASP A 1064 5.13 40.34 6.46
N SER A 1065 5.70 39.15 6.70
CA SER A 1065 6.81 38.63 5.91
C SER A 1065 6.40 38.17 4.50
N ALA A 1066 5.10 38.07 4.19
CA ALA A 1066 4.60 37.78 2.85
C ALA A 1066 3.41 38.67 2.47
N GLN A 1067 3.27 38.95 1.17
CA GLN A 1067 2.13 39.69 0.62
C GLN A 1067 1.55 38.99 -0.62
N VAL A 1068 0.24 39.08 -0.83
CA VAL A 1068 -0.39 38.66 -2.09
C VAL A 1068 0.18 39.49 -3.24
N ARG A 1069 0.54 38.84 -4.35
CA ARG A 1069 1.12 39.51 -5.52
C ARG A 1069 0.18 40.58 -6.06
N ASP A 1070 0.74 41.73 -6.41
CA ASP A 1070 -0.05 42.80 -7.03
C ASP A 1070 -0.64 42.34 -8.37
N SER A 1071 0.07 41.49 -9.13
CA SER A 1071 -0.46 40.89 -10.35
C SER A 1071 -1.71 40.02 -10.13
N VAL A 1072 -1.87 39.41 -8.96
CA VAL A 1072 -3.07 38.65 -8.57
C VAL A 1072 -4.20 39.61 -8.19
N LYS A 1073 -3.92 40.65 -7.39
CA LYS A 1073 -4.93 41.67 -7.04
C LYS A 1073 -5.45 42.39 -8.29
N ASP A 1074 -4.55 42.79 -9.18
CA ASP A 1074 -4.89 43.39 -10.48
C ASP A 1074 -5.73 42.44 -11.34
N TRP A 1075 -5.47 41.13 -11.27
CA TRP A 1075 -6.26 40.12 -11.97
C TRP A 1075 -7.69 40.06 -11.43
N ILE A 1076 -7.88 40.02 -10.11
CA ILE A 1076 -9.20 40.04 -9.47
C ILE A 1076 -9.95 41.31 -9.85
N CYS A 1077 -9.29 42.48 -9.80
CA CYS A 1077 -9.86 43.75 -10.28
C CYS A 1077 -10.28 43.70 -11.75
N GLY A 1078 -9.46 43.09 -12.62
CA GLY A 1078 -9.78 42.89 -14.03
C GLY A 1078 -10.98 41.96 -14.24
N LEU A 1079 -11.10 40.89 -13.45
CA LEU A 1079 -12.25 39.98 -13.48
C LEU A 1079 -13.56 40.70 -13.10
N ARG A 1080 -13.54 41.60 -12.11
CA ARG A 1080 -14.73 42.41 -11.73
C ARG A 1080 -15.24 43.30 -12.87
N GLN A 1081 -14.35 43.74 -13.76
CA GLN A 1081 -14.70 44.59 -14.90
C GLN A 1081 -15.14 43.78 -16.14
N ASN A 1082 -14.97 42.47 -16.13
CA ASN A 1082 -15.32 41.62 -17.27
C ASN A 1082 -16.84 41.62 -17.53
N ASP A 1083 -17.24 41.60 -18.80
CA ASP A 1083 -18.64 41.61 -19.22
C ASP A 1083 -19.42 40.36 -18.76
N ARG A 1084 -18.73 39.24 -18.54
CA ARG A 1084 -19.33 37.99 -18.04
C ARG A 1084 -19.40 37.93 -16.51
N CYS A 1085 -18.79 38.89 -15.81
CA CYS A 1085 -18.75 38.90 -14.35
C CYS A 1085 -20.04 39.51 -13.79
N SER A 1086 -20.92 38.65 -13.27
CA SER A 1086 -22.19 39.05 -12.67
C SER A 1086 -22.03 39.58 -11.25
N ARG A 1087 -23.09 40.16 -10.69
CA ARG A 1087 -23.08 40.63 -9.29
C ARG A 1087 -22.75 39.49 -8.31
N CYS A 1088 -23.26 38.29 -8.58
CA CYS A 1088 -22.92 37.08 -7.83
C CYS A 1088 -21.42 36.77 -7.85
N LEU A 1089 -20.78 36.82 -9.03
CA LEU A 1089 -19.34 36.56 -9.15
C LEU A 1089 -18.47 37.63 -8.48
N ILE A 1090 -18.93 38.89 -8.44
CA ILE A 1090 -18.25 39.96 -7.70
C ILE A 1090 -18.22 39.64 -6.20
N GLU A 1091 -19.33 39.20 -5.62
CA GLU A 1091 -19.38 38.85 -4.19
C GLU A 1091 -18.51 37.64 -3.86
N ILE A 1092 -18.44 36.65 -4.75
CA ILE A 1092 -17.48 35.54 -4.63
C ILE A 1092 -16.02 36.05 -4.68
N LEU A 1093 -15.68 36.94 -5.62
CA LEU A 1093 -14.35 37.52 -5.71
C LEU A 1093 -13.98 38.33 -4.46
N ASP A 1094 -14.95 39.01 -3.84
CA ASP A 1094 -14.76 39.75 -2.60
C ASP A 1094 -14.45 38.82 -1.41
N ILE A 1095 -15.09 37.65 -1.33
CA ILE A 1095 -14.76 36.62 -0.34
C ILE A 1095 -13.36 36.06 -0.61
N ILE A 1096 -13.06 35.71 -1.87
CA ILE A 1096 -11.74 35.17 -2.26
C ILE A 1096 -10.61 36.12 -1.87
N GLU A 1097 -10.73 37.40 -2.23
CA GLU A 1097 -9.69 38.41 -1.99
C GLU A 1097 -9.54 38.76 -0.51
N ASN A 1098 -10.65 39.01 0.20
CA ASN A 1098 -10.59 39.60 1.54
C ASN A 1098 -10.62 38.57 2.68
N ARG A 1099 -10.95 37.31 2.39
CA ARG A 1099 -11.26 36.31 3.43
C ARG A 1099 -10.55 34.97 3.21
N MET A 1100 -10.21 34.60 1.97
CA MET A 1100 -9.56 33.33 1.64
C MET A 1100 -8.07 33.47 1.34
N ILE A 1101 -7.71 34.30 0.35
CA ILE A 1101 -6.31 34.56 -0.07
C ILE A 1101 -5.73 35.71 0.77
N VAL A 1102 -5.74 35.56 2.09
CA VAL A 1102 -5.18 36.52 3.06
C VAL A 1102 -3.88 35.97 3.63
N THR A 1103 -2.80 36.74 3.69
CA THR A 1103 -1.49 36.18 4.08
C THR A 1103 -1.45 35.74 5.55
N ASP A 1104 -2.09 36.47 6.45
CA ASP A 1104 -2.26 36.09 7.86
C ASP A 1104 -3.27 34.93 8.02
N PRO A 1105 -2.84 33.74 8.48
CA PRO A 1105 -3.74 32.61 8.68
C PRO A 1105 -4.82 32.85 9.74
N LYS A 1106 -4.58 33.72 10.74
CA LYS A 1106 -5.56 34.03 11.79
C LYS A 1106 -6.73 34.87 11.29
N SER A 1107 -6.49 35.65 10.24
CA SER A 1107 -7.49 36.52 9.60
C SER A 1107 -8.31 35.81 8.51
N ARG A 1108 -7.91 34.59 8.10
CA ARG A 1108 -8.67 33.80 7.12
C ARG A 1108 -9.98 33.26 7.71
N ILE A 1109 -11.01 33.22 6.88
CA ILE A 1109 -12.30 32.63 7.24
C ILE A 1109 -12.15 31.12 7.55
N SER A 1110 -12.94 30.59 8.48
CA SER A 1110 -13.02 29.14 8.72
C SER A 1110 -13.85 28.46 7.62
N ALA A 1111 -13.72 27.14 7.47
CA ALA A 1111 -14.53 26.40 6.49
C ALA A 1111 -16.04 26.50 6.78
N GLU A 1112 -16.44 26.43 8.05
CA GLU A 1112 -17.82 26.63 8.51
C GLU A 1112 -18.34 28.04 8.20
N GLY A 1113 -17.49 29.06 8.40
CA GLY A 1113 -17.82 30.44 8.06
C GLY A 1113 -17.99 30.63 6.56
N LEU A 1114 -17.11 30.01 5.76
CA LEU A 1114 -17.17 30.04 4.31
C LEU A 1114 -18.43 29.37 3.77
N GLU A 1115 -18.78 28.19 4.29
CA GLU A 1115 -20.03 27.49 4.00
C GLU A 1115 -21.24 28.41 4.24
N THR A 1116 -21.27 29.10 5.39
CA THR A 1116 -22.37 30.01 5.74
C THR A 1116 -22.51 31.20 4.77
N GLU A 1117 -21.38 31.83 4.41
CA GLU A 1117 -21.38 32.96 3.46
C GLU A 1117 -21.80 32.51 2.05
N LEU A 1118 -21.28 31.37 1.57
CA LEU A 1118 -21.64 30.81 0.26
C LEU A 1118 -23.08 30.31 0.21
N HIS A 1119 -23.60 29.74 1.29
CA HIS A 1119 -25.00 29.34 1.40
C HIS A 1119 -25.94 30.55 1.27
N SER A 1120 -25.55 31.69 1.83
CA SER A 1120 -26.30 32.95 1.70
C SER A 1120 -26.33 33.44 0.25
N ILE A 1121 -25.19 33.36 -0.45
CA ILE A 1121 -25.09 33.68 -1.89
C ILE A 1121 -25.94 32.72 -2.73
N LEU A 1122 -25.92 31.41 -2.42
CA LEU A 1122 -26.72 30.41 -3.11
C LEU A 1122 -28.23 30.66 -2.94
N ILE A 1123 -28.68 31.06 -1.75
CA ILE A 1123 -30.07 31.46 -1.52
C ILE A 1123 -30.44 32.69 -2.36
N ALA A 1124 -29.56 33.68 -2.44
CA ALA A 1124 -29.78 34.87 -3.26
C ALA A 1124 -29.84 34.52 -4.76
N ALA A 1125 -28.93 33.66 -5.22
CA ALA A 1125 -28.89 33.13 -6.59
C ALA A 1125 -30.19 32.40 -6.98
N LYS A 1126 -30.73 31.55 -6.09
CA LYS A 1126 -32.01 30.83 -6.33
C LYS A 1126 -33.21 31.76 -6.48
N ARG A 1127 -33.15 32.97 -5.92
CA ARG A 1127 -34.28 33.93 -5.91
C ARG A 1127 -34.24 34.92 -7.07
N ASN A 1128 -33.06 35.20 -7.65
CA ASN A 1128 -32.90 36.26 -8.63
C ASN A 1128 -31.95 35.88 -9.77
N GLU A 1129 -32.51 35.58 -10.93
CA GLU A 1129 -31.72 35.24 -12.12
C GLU A 1129 -30.83 36.40 -12.61
N SER A 1130 -31.24 37.66 -12.43
CA SER A 1130 -30.40 38.81 -12.81
C SER A 1130 -29.23 39.07 -11.85
N TYR A 1131 -29.19 38.35 -10.72
CA TYR A 1131 -28.02 38.35 -9.83
C TYR A 1131 -26.95 37.38 -10.35
N LEU A 1132 -27.38 36.26 -10.96
CA LEU A 1132 -26.51 35.23 -11.54
C LEU A 1132 -25.85 35.64 -12.85
N LEU A 1133 -26.57 36.39 -13.70
CA LEU A 1133 -26.11 36.80 -15.03
C LEU A 1133 -26.12 38.32 -15.16
N LYS A 1134 -25.08 38.87 -15.79
CA LYS A 1134 -25.06 40.27 -16.22
C LYS A 1134 -25.94 40.36 -17.47
N LYS A 1135 -26.98 41.19 -17.43
CA LYS A 1135 -27.86 41.43 -18.60
C LYS A 1135 -27.19 42.33 -19.63
#